data_AF-A0A0D8XXR0-F1
#
_entry.id   AF-A0A0D8XXR0-F1
#
_cell.length_a   1.000
_cell.length_b   1.000
_cell.length_c   1.000
_cell.angle_alpha   90.00
_cell.angle_beta   90.00
_cell.angle_gamma   90.00
#
_symmetry.space_group_name_H-M   'P 1'
#
loop_
_entity.id
_entity.type
_entity.pdbx_description
1 polymer ?
#
loop_
_entity_poly.entity_id
_entity_poly.type
_entity_poly.pdbx_seq_one_letter_code
_entity_poly.pdbx_strand_id
1 'polypeptide(L)'
;MIGEIVLRDWVLLSKDQITHTYKMLLEFVAEREDLSNYTQTEFLRSVAMILKRGIIDEKTGDQEEIFEIIHNLLVSQHTRLQAMGGELISAITYQFSSSWRNTKFSITWDFHMKAKTKFEDTGLRRLLEMSLKTLHALASQSDILSNEFTRRICEKFLEVAETSLSWNFASKIFRRIFSLCQTTNSFRPPGSWNDLLENDEFFTLFFELHAKIRVDECLSLRSLSCLVQLASLSGEVLSSSEFTAHYVKLYINLLMNLFAEGPLPHEINHFCTIVNRLFQYRPIQTIMRIGRDLRNQFLTYLSQYIQHLTKEALYKAIGTDEHDDHHSLSLLFDAWSLLLRGRWRLELSQEEENEIETELINGPNLQIIKNFVECVLAPPLGNRPNFFSESEEDEDDRMLYNDLLTPLGTMTCYSARDFMDMMIQLLREHIATFQRMVSESIDFSRLLLWQEDMHWILLIIANSLVSEDIDGTCRTEPDVFENSVALVTDRGQIFSFQDADTFLTRCIENPSADRSQADAVVDPYLRSSLLCLRRFLSAASCSVEYADAEPLVLPVLPQTGTFAQLIVKFVVHKVFYILKKFGSEEKVCLDAVNLLIGMIDAYATSLASAPELFDHLSQLDIAALPSRTLLMKALVLIGAATNDQQLQKDMSAKILDPLGVRFASVCQEVPSSDVDSQLVDLIQCMDGVARAGQPHSAAILFKFLCPVLESCVPLMKSRSYSQPVIAAILQLIQNITTKVSIYVDDKEDSATLYRTIIMIVDVYRSEQSSRFIGMTENDEDKGNDLVLFLDILSNVLSKDILEGGEDNVTTGAQVALASLEMLLSVMNESVLKLPDLAMKFFRLVLYLVEFSREALSVMSESLMVALCRCLREGMTSQYGTEIACTSMEALTEIVSYFLMMQHPIPPLLGQLLSETIPLAFETCLENSCEDTIFNEAASCLYSLICFDKVS
;
A
#
# COMPACT_ATOMS: atom_id res chain seq x y z
N MET A 1 32.37 24.90 6.90
CA MET A 1 33.80 24.97 7.30
C MET A 1 34.02 25.55 8.72
N ILE A 2 33.54 26.75 9.11
CA ILE A 2 33.81 27.27 10.48
C ILE A 2 33.16 26.41 11.57
N GLY A 3 31.86 26.07 11.43
CA GLY A 3 31.16 25.22 12.41
C GLY A 3 31.86 23.86 12.60
N GLU A 4 32.31 23.26 11.51
CA GLU A 4 33.06 22.00 11.50
C GLU A 4 34.41 22.09 12.25
N ILE A 5 35.16 23.17 12.06
CA ILE A 5 36.42 23.42 12.80
C ILE A 5 36.15 23.54 14.29
N VAL A 6 35.11 24.29 14.68
CA VAL A 6 34.72 24.47 16.09
C VAL A 6 34.28 23.14 16.71
N LEU A 7 33.55 22.30 15.97
CA LEU A 7 33.13 20.97 16.44
C LEU A 7 34.32 20.01 16.59
N ARG A 8 35.26 20.02 15.64
CA ARG A 8 36.50 19.22 15.70
C ARG A 8 37.34 19.58 16.93
N ASP A 9 37.51 20.89 17.16
CA ASP A 9 38.37 21.41 18.22
C ASP A 9 37.60 21.66 19.53
N TRP A 10 36.36 21.17 19.66
CA TRP A 10 35.41 21.49 20.75
C TRP A 10 35.98 21.29 22.16
N VAL A 11 36.81 20.26 22.34
CA VAL A 11 37.44 19.93 23.63
C VAL A 11 38.55 20.95 23.97
N LEU A 12 39.19 21.52 22.96
CA LEU A 12 40.29 22.49 23.08
C LEU A 12 39.81 23.93 23.30
N LEU A 13 38.57 24.22 22.90
CA LEU A 13 37.99 25.57 22.98
C LEU A 13 37.33 25.85 24.34
N SER A 14 37.55 27.06 24.86
CA SER A 14 36.89 27.57 26.07
C SER A 14 35.45 28.01 25.79
N LYS A 15 34.63 28.13 26.86
CA LYS A 15 33.25 28.64 26.78
C LYS A 15 33.18 30.03 26.14
N ASP A 16 34.10 30.92 26.51
CA ASP A 16 34.15 32.29 25.97
C ASP A 16 34.51 32.30 24.49
N GLN A 17 35.44 31.44 24.05
CA GLN A 17 35.81 31.32 22.63
C GLN A 17 34.63 30.82 21.79
N ILE A 18 33.92 29.80 22.26
CA ILE A 18 32.74 29.26 21.57
C ILE A 18 31.63 30.31 21.48
N THR A 19 31.36 30.99 22.59
CA THR A 19 30.32 32.02 22.67
C THR A 19 30.62 33.19 21.76
N HIS A 20 31.86 33.69 21.80
CA HIS A 20 32.31 34.76 20.91
C HIS A 20 32.23 34.34 19.43
N THR A 21 32.58 33.10 19.10
CA THR A 21 32.60 32.63 17.71
C THR A 21 31.22 32.65 17.08
N TYR A 22 30.19 32.05 17.72
CA TYR A 22 28.86 32.04 17.10
C TYR A 22 28.24 33.45 17.05
N LYS A 23 28.49 34.32 18.06
CA LYS A 23 28.01 35.71 18.06
C LYS A 23 28.63 36.51 16.93
N MET A 24 29.94 36.38 16.72
CA MET A 24 30.64 37.00 15.60
C MET A 24 30.09 36.53 14.25
N LEU A 25 29.73 35.25 14.10
CA LEU A 25 29.10 34.76 12.87
C LEU A 25 27.73 35.40 12.63
N LEU A 26 26.91 35.55 13.68
CA LEU A 26 25.62 36.23 13.60
C LEU A 26 25.78 37.71 13.25
N GLU A 27 26.68 38.42 13.92
CA GLU A 27 27.00 39.83 13.64
C GLU A 27 27.49 40.02 12.19
N PHE A 28 28.38 39.15 11.73
CA PHE A 28 28.92 39.19 10.37
C PHE A 28 27.81 39.05 9.31
N VAL A 29 26.88 38.10 9.50
CA VAL A 29 25.74 37.92 8.58
C VAL A 29 24.81 39.13 8.64
N ALA A 30 24.55 39.68 9.83
CA ALA A 30 23.68 40.85 10.00
C ALA A 30 24.25 42.10 9.30
N GLU A 31 25.55 42.37 9.44
CA GLU A 31 26.20 43.58 8.90
C GLU A 31 26.43 43.56 7.37
N ARG A 32 26.60 42.38 6.76
CA ARG A 32 27.06 42.28 5.35
C ARG A 32 25.94 42.11 4.33
N GLU A 33 25.48 43.21 3.76
CA GLU A 33 24.41 43.25 2.74
C GLU A 33 24.75 42.58 1.40
N ASP A 34 26.03 42.37 1.10
CA ASP A 34 26.53 41.82 -0.17
C ASP A 34 26.60 40.28 -0.22
N LEU A 35 26.22 39.58 0.85
CA LEU A 35 26.30 38.13 0.92
C LEU A 35 25.18 37.46 0.11
N SER A 36 25.55 36.48 -0.71
CA SER A 36 24.58 35.58 -1.37
C SER A 36 23.81 34.72 -0.36
N ASN A 37 22.57 34.35 -0.69
CA ASN A 37 21.69 33.58 0.19
C ASN A 37 22.35 32.26 0.66
N TYR A 38 22.99 31.51 -0.25
CA TYR A 38 23.66 30.25 0.13
C TYR A 38 24.76 30.48 1.18
N THR A 39 25.48 31.61 1.09
CA THR A 39 26.55 31.93 2.04
C THR A 39 25.98 32.28 3.41
N GLN A 40 24.88 33.05 3.45
CA GLN A 40 24.17 33.36 4.69
C GLN A 40 23.67 32.08 5.36
N THR A 41 23.00 31.20 4.61
CA THR A 41 22.51 29.91 5.11
C THR A 41 23.63 29.03 5.68
N GLU A 42 24.80 28.96 5.06
CA GLU A 42 25.95 28.18 5.57
C GLU A 42 26.55 28.74 6.87
N PHE A 43 26.56 30.06 7.06
CA PHE A 43 26.94 30.66 8.33
C PHE A 43 25.93 30.36 9.43
N LEU A 44 24.64 30.46 9.14
CA LEU A 44 23.57 30.15 10.10
C LEU A 44 23.53 28.66 10.45
N ARG A 45 23.80 27.77 9.49
CA ARG A 45 24.02 26.33 9.75
C ARG A 45 25.21 26.10 10.68
N SER A 46 26.32 26.81 10.47
CA SER A 46 27.48 26.74 11.36
C SER A 46 27.14 27.17 12.79
N VAL A 47 26.34 28.23 12.95
CA VAL A 47 25.82 28.66 14.26
C VAL A 47 24.95 27.55 14.88
N ALA A 48 23.99 27.00 14.14
CA ALA A 48 23.13 25.92 14.63
C ALA A 48 23.92 24.67 15.05
N MET A 49 24.97 24.29 14.32
CA MET A 49 25.87 23.19 14.69
C MET A 49 26.55 23.43 16.04
N ILE A 50 27.06 24.65 16.25
CA ILE A 50 27.71 25.06 17.51
C ILE A 50 26.70 25.02 18.66
N LEU A 51 25.49 25.55 18.46
CA LEU A 51 24.41 25.54 19.45
C LEU A 51 24.00 24.11 19.85
N LYS A 52 23.84 23.21 18.87
CA LYS A 52 23.55 21.78 19.15
C LYS A 52 24.64 21.11 19.94
N ARG A 53 25.92 21.36 19.60
CA ARG A 53 27.02 20.70 20.30
C ARG A 53 27.12 21.12 21.77
N GLY A 54 26.76 22.38 22.07
CA GLY A 54 26.81 22.95 23.41
C GLY A 54 25.59 22.75 24.29
N ILE A 55 24.51 22.14 23.78
CA ILE A 55 23.27 21.98 24.55
C ILE A 55 23.41 21.09 25.80
N ILE A 56 24.33 20.13 25.79
CA ILE A 56 24.53 19.16 26.89
C ILE A 56 25.61 19.62 27.88
N ASP A 57 26.69 20.23 27.39
CA ASP A 57 27.83 20.65 28.22
C ASP A 57 27.85 22.15 28.54
N GLU A 58 26.80 22.89 28.14
CA GLU A 58 26.53 24.29 28.47
C GLU A 58 27.66 25.27 28.10
N LYS A 59 28.49 24.90 27.11
CA LYS A 59 29.58 25.75 26.59
C LYS A 59 29.11 26.89 25.69
N THR A 60 27.83 26.95 25.32
CA THR A 60 27.26 28.01 24.44
C THR A 60 26.71 29.23 25.19
N GLY A 61 26.83 29.26 26.52
CA GLY A 61 26.34 30.37 27.34
C GLY A 61 24.88 30.20 27.77
N ASP A 62 24.26 31.32 28.14
CA ASP A 62 22.82 31.35 28.46
C ASP A 62 22.01 31.22 27.15
N GLN A 63 21.04 30.30 27.15
CA GLN A 63 20.18 30.07 25.98
C GLN A 63 19.21 31.23 25.76
N GLU A 64 18.85 31.97 26.81
CA GLU A 64 17.90 33.08 26.69
C GLU A 64 18.45 34.20 25.80
N GLU A 65 19.76 34.45 25.83
CA GLU A 65 20.41 35.44 24.95
C GLU A 65 20.20 35.10 23.45
N ILE A 66 20.20 33.82 23.08
CA ILE A 66 19.93 33.40 21.69
C ILE A 66 18.49 33.70 21.31
N PHE A 67 17.53 33.41 22.19
CA PHE A 67 16.12 33.66 21.93
C PHE A 67 15.81 35.16 21.88
N GLU A 68 16.47 35.99 22.68
CA GLU A 68 16.39 37.45 22.58
C GLU A 68 16.93 37.95 21.23
N ILE A 69 18.06 37.42 20.75
CA ILE A 69 18.60 37.75 19.42
C ILE A 69 17.60 37.37 18.33
N ILE A 70 17.08 36.14 18.37
CA ILE A 70 16.07 35.65 17.41
C ILE A 70 14.85 36.56 17.41
N HIS A 71 14.29 36.87 18.59
CA HIS A 71 13.14 37.75 18.72
C HIS A 71 13.40 39.13 18.10
N ASN A 72 14.56 39.74 18.39
CA ASN A 72 14.94 41.04 17.85
C ASN A 72 15.12 41.03 16.33
N LEU A 73 15.62 39.93 15.76
CA LEU A 73 15.70 39.74 14.31
C LEU A 73 14.31 39.67 13.69
N LEU A 74 13.39 38.90 14.27
CA LEU A 74 12.02 38.72 13.75
C LEU A 74 11.16 39.99 13.83
N VAL A 75 11.34 40.82 14.87
CA VAL A 75 10.60 42.08 15.05
C VAL A 75 11.30 43.28 14.38
N SER A 76 12.41 43.04 13.65
CA SER A 76 13.13 44.10 12.94
C SER A 76 12.30 44.71 11.81
N GLN A 77 12.37 46.04 11.63
CA GLN A 77 11.74 46.71 10.48
C GLN A 77 12.42 46.37 9.14
N HIS A 78 13.68 45.90 9.19
CA HIS A 78 14.43 45.50 8.01
C HIS A 78 14.09 44.07 7.60
N THR A 79 13.45 43.89 6.44
CA THR A 79 13.03 42.58 5.91
C THR A 79 14.16 41.56 5.86
N ARG A 80 15.39 42.02 5.57
CA ARG A 80 16.58 41.16 5.53
C ARG A 80 16.91 40.56 6.90
N LEU A 81 16.83 41.34 7.98
CA LEU A 81 17.07 40.85 9.34
C LEU A 81 15.95 39.91 9.80
N GLN A 82 14.69 40.17 9.40
CA GLN A 82 13.59 39.24 9.64
C GLN A 82 13.80 37.90 8.93
N ALA A 83 14.23 37.92 7.66
CA ALA A 83 14.57 36.73 6.89
C ALA A 83 15.72 35.95 7.54
N MET A 84 16.78 36.64 7.98
CA MET A 84 17.88 36.04 8.73
C MET A 84 17.39 35.36 10.02
N GLY A 85 16.46 35.97 10.75
CA GLY A 85 15.85 35.37 11.95
C GLY A 85 15.11 34.06 11.63
N GLY A 86 14.30 34.05 10.56
CA GLY A 86 13.61 32.84 10.10
C GLY A 86 14.57 31.73 9.61
N GLU A 87 15.61 32.10 8.87
CA GLU A 87 16.65 31.16 8.43
C GLU A 87 17.45 30.59 9.60
N LEU A 88 17.72 31.38 10.64
CA LEU A 88 18.39 30.90 11.85
C LEU A 88 17.54 29.87 12.58
N ILE A 89 16.23 30.12 12.74
CA ILE A 89 15.30 29.14 13.34
C ILE A 89 15.24 27.87 12.49
N SER A 90 15.15 28.00 11.16
CA SER A 90 15.16 26.86 10.24
C SER A 90 16.45 26.05 10.37
N ALA A 91 17.61 26.72 10.46
CA ALA A 91 18.90 26.07 10.66
C ALA A 91 18.98 25.34 12.01
N ILE A 92 18.51 25.97 13.10
CA ILE A 92 18.47 25.38 14.44
C ILE A 92 17.54 24.15 14.43
N THR A 93 16.29 24.31 14.00
CA THR A 93 15.29 23.24 14.00
C THR A 93 15.72 22.07 13.12
N TYR A 94 16.23 22.31 11.91
CA TYR A 94 16.83 21.27 11.06
C TYR A 94 18.00 20.56 11.75
N GLN A 95 18.88 21.34 12.39
CA GLN A 95 20.04 20.77 13.06
C GLN A 95 19.63 19.93 14.27
N PHE A 96 18.58 20.26 15.01
CA PHE A 96 18.12 19.47 16.16
C PHE A 96 17.17 18.33 15.79
N SER A 97 16.42 18.43 14.68
CA SER A 97 15.50 17.38 14.22
C SER A 97 16.26 16.19 13.65
N SER A 98 17.42 16.46 13.02
CA SER A 98 18.33 15.46 12.49
C SER A 98 18.89 14.55 13.60
N SER A 99 18.44 13.29 13.56
CA SER A 99 19.01 12.17 14.34
C SER A 99 20.29 11.62 13.69
N TRP A 100 20.75 12.27 12.63
CA TRP A 100 21.89 11.89 11.79
C TRP A 100 23.21 12.11 12.53
N ARG A 101 24.01 11.04 12.61
CA ARG A 101 25.39 11.00 13.11
C ARG A 101 26.29 11.66 12.06
N ASN A 102 26.78 12.87 12.33
CA ASN A 102 27.78 13.48 11.47
C ASN A 102 29.14 12.82 11.76
N THR A 103 29.48 11.85 10.93
CA THR A 103 30.61 10.91 11.10
C THR A 103 31.97 11.59 11.16
N LYS A 104 32.08 12.81 10.60
CA LYS A 104 33.29 13.63 10.58
C LYS A 104 33.74 14.14 11.96
N PHE A 105 32.90 14.10 13.00
CA PHE A 105 33.19 14.77 14.29
C PHE A 105 32.99 13.94 15.57
N SER A 106 32.94 12.61 15.50
CA SER A 106 32.85 11.72 16.68
C SER A 106 31.65 12.02 17.61
N ILE A 107 30.55 12.56 17.09
CA ILE A 107 29.31 12.78 17.85
C ILE A 107 28.48 11.50 17.79
N THR A 108 28.14 10.92 18.94
CA THR A 108 27.41 9.64 19.01
C THR A 108 25.91 9.83 18.75
N TRP A 109 25.23 8.78 18.28
CA TRP A 109 23.77 8.78 18.18
C TRP A 109 23.10 9.11 19.53
N ASP A 110 23.63 8.57 20.63
CA ASP A 110 23.20 8.90 21.99
C ASP A 110 23.23 10.41 22.28
N PHE A 111 24.27 11.10 21.80
CA PHE A 111 24.34 12.55 21.90
C PHE A 111 23.22 13.20 21.08
N HIS A 112 23.00 12.78 19.83
CA HIS A 112 21.94 13.35 18.97
C HIS A 112 20.55 13.18 19.59
N MET A 113 20.24 12.01 20.15
CA MET A 113 18.98 11.76 20.87
C MET A 113 18.87 12.63 22.11
N LYS A 114 19.89 12.66 22.98
CA LYS A 114 19.87 13.50 24.19
C LYS A 114 19.76 14.98 23.87
N ALA A 115 20.46 15.45 22.85
CA ALA A 115 20.39 16.83 22.37
C ALA A 115 19.00 17.16 21.83
N LYS A 116 18.39 16.26 21.05
CA LYS A 116 17.02 16.42 20.55
C LYS A 116 16.01 16.48 21.69
N THR A 117 16.02 15.53 22.62
CA THR A 117 15.11 15.52 23.78
C THR A 117 15.30 16.76 24.65
N LYS A 118 16.54 17.18 24.91
CA LYS A 118 16.81 18.41 25.66
C LYS A 118 16.28 19.65 24.93
N PHE A 119 16.43 19.70 23.61
CA PHE A 119 15.86 20.78 22.80
C PHE A 119 14.34 20.75 22.80
N GLU A 120 13.69 19.59 22.72
CA GLU A 120 12.22 19.45 22.83
C GLU A 120 11.69 19.98 24.16
N ASP A 121 12.39 19.68 25.27
CA ASP A 121 11.98 20.10 26.62
C ASP A 121 12.15 21.61 26.87
N THR A 122 13.25 22.20 26.39
CA THR A 122 13.57 23.62 26.69
C THR A 122 13.54 24.53 25.48
N GLY A 123 14.31 24.20 24.43
CA GLY A 123 14.51 25.11 23.30
C GLY A 123 13.30 25.27 22.40
N LEU A 124 12.71 24.17 21.94
CA LEU A 124 11.51 24.13 21.11
C LEU A 124 10.31 24.73 21.85
N ARG A 125 10.15 24.37 23.13
CA ARG A 125 9.14 24.95 24.00
C ARG A 125 9.29 26.46 24.09
N ARG A 126 10.51 26.97 24.29
CA ARG A 126 10.81 28.40 24.37
C ARG A 126 10.52 29.15 23.07
N LEU A 127 10.84 28.56 21.91
CA LEU A 127 10.48 29.11 20.60
C LEU A 127 8.97 29.26 20.43
N LEU A 128 8.21 28.25 20.85
CA LEU A 128 6.75 28.31 20.81
C LEU A 128 6.21 29.38 21.77
N GLU A 129 6.65 29.43 23.02
CA GLU A 129 6.25 30.46 23.99
C GLU A 129 6.52 31.89 23.50
N MET A 130 7.70 32.11 22.90
CA MET A 130 8.05 33.39 22.27
C MET A 130 7.09 33.74 21.14
N SER A 131 6.73 32.77 20.31
CA SER A 131 5.75 32.96 19.24
C SER A 131 4.36 33.27 19.78
N LEU A 132 3.86 32.48 20.73
CA LEU A 132 2.56 32.67 21.35
C LEU A 132 2.40 34.06 21.96
N LYS A 133 3.43 34.55 22.67
CA LYS A 133 3.41 35.89 23.26
C LYS A 133 3.21 36.99 22.21
N THR A 134 3.87 36.88 21.08
CA THR A 134 3.76 37.87 19.99
C THR A 134 2.44 37.72 19.25
N LEU A 135 2.05 36.49 18.91
CA LEU A 135 0.78 36.19 18.25
C LEU A 135 -0.42 36.62 19.10
N HIS A 136 -0.36 36.47 20.42
CA HIS A 136 -1.40 36.94 21.34
C HIS A 136 -1.51 38.46 21.35
N ALA A 137 -0.39 39.17 21.34
CA ALA A 137 -0.38 40.64 21.23
C ALA A 137 -0.98 41.11 19.90
N LEU A 138 -0.73 40.38 18.80
CA LEU A 138 -1.32 40.64 17.49
C LEU A 138 -2.81 40.30 17.43
N ALA A 139 -3.21 39.17 18.01
CA ALA A 139 -4.61 38.75 18.11
C ALA A 139 -5.44 39.74 18.95
N SER A 140 -4.83 40.51 19.84
CA SER A 140 -5.53 41.59 20.58
C SER A 140 -5.78 42.85 19.73
N GLN A 141 -5.14 43.00 18.56
CA GLN A 141 -5.33 44.14 17.67
C GLN A 141 -6.61 44.00 16.83
N SER A 142 -7.24 45.12 16.46
CA SER A 142 -8.46 45.11 15.66
C SER A 142 -8.22 44.70 14.20
N ASP A 143 -7.04 44.97 13.67
CA ASP A 143 -6.68 44.70 12.27
C ASP A 143 -5.18 44.39 12.16
N ILE A 144 -4.87 43.23 11.58
CA ILE A 144 -3.51 42.70 11.40
C ILE A 144 -3.03 42.95 9.95
N LEU A 145 -3.97 42.97 8.99
CA LEU A 145 -3.65 42.87 7.57
C LEU A 145 -3.37 44.23 6.92
N SER A 146 -3.91 45.33 7.46
CA SER A 146 -3.71 46.67 6.88
C SER A 146 -2.27 47.18 6.98
N ASN A 147 -1.50 46.72 7.96
CA ASN A 147 -0.11 47.11 8.13
C ASN A 147 0.82 45.99 7.67
N GLU A 148 1.54 46.21 6.57
CA GLU A 148 2.49 45.25 6.00
C GLU A 148 3.57 44.80 7.01
N PHE A 149 3.98 45.67 7.93
CA PHE A 149 4.92 45.29 8.98
C PHE A 149 4.28 44.32 9.99
N THR A 150 3.06 44.61 10.45
CA THR A 150 2.29 43.74 11.36
C THR A 150 1.99 42.39 10.71
N ARG A 151 1.59 42.41 9.44
CA ARG A 151 1.37 41.21 8.62
C ARG A 151 2.62 40.34 8.54
N ARG A 152 3.79 40.92 8.23
CA ARG A 152 5.06 40.17 8.16
C ARG A 152 5.48 39.59 9.51
N ILE A 153 5.28 40.33 10.61
CA ILE A 153 5.52 39.80 11.96
C ILE A 153 4.60 38.60 12.21
N CYS A 154 3.31 38.73 11.89
CA CYS A 154 2.35 37.63 12.03
C CYS A 154 2.80 36.39 11.25
N GLU A 155 3.19 36.56 9.99
CA GLU A 155 3.72 35.47 9.14
C GLU A 155 4.90 34.76 9.80
N LYS A 156 5.90 35.53 10.24
CA LYS A 156 7.13 34.97 10.81
C LYS A 156 6.88 34.22 12.12
N PHE A 157 6.04 34.75 13.00
CA PHE A 157 5.75 34.05 14.25
C PHE A 157 4.80 32.85 14.05
N LEU A 158 3.89 32.90 13.06
CA LEU A 158 3.13 31.71 12.65
C LEU A 158 4.04 30.62 12.09
N GLU A 159 5.03 30.96 11.28
CA GLU A 159 6.03 30.01 10.77
C GLU A 159 6.81 29.32 11.92
N VAL A 160 7.13 30.07 12.98
CA VAL A 160 7.76 29.50 14.20
C VAL A 160 6.82 28.56 14.94
N ALA A 161 5.54 28.93 15.09
CA ALA A 161 4.53 28.10 15.74
C ALA A 161 4.28 26.82 14.93
N GLU A 162 4.09 26.94 13.62
CA GLU A 162 3.92 25.83 12.67
C GLU A 162 5.09 24.84 12.75
N THR A 163 6.33 25.35 12.73
CA THR A 163 7.54 24.53 12.85
C THR A 163 7.59 23.78 14.19
N SER A 164 7.15 24.43 15.27
CA SER A 164 7.15 23.84 16.61
C SER A 164 6.07 22.77 16.78
N LEU A 165 4.87 23.01 16.24
CA LEU A 165 3.74 22.10 16.30
C LEU A 165 3.90 20.90 15.35
N SER A 166 4.58 21.09 14.21
CA SER A 166 4.86 20.03 13.23
C SER A 166 6.12 19.21 13.56
N TRP A 167 6.72 19.45 14.73
CA TRP A 167 7.95 18.78 15.14
C TRP A 167 7.75 17.28 15.30
N ASN A 168 8.67 16.48 14.76
CA ASN A 168 8.68 15.03 14.95
C ASN A 168 9.33 14.68 16.30
N PHE A 169 8.53 14.56 17.35
CA PHE A 169 8.98 14.31 18.72
C PHE A 169 9.65 12.93 18.91
N ALA A 170 10.64 12.86 19.80
CA ALA A 170 11.30 11.60 20.13
C ALA A 170 10.33 10.64 20.89
N SER A 171 9.95 9.52 20.27
CA SER A 171 9.18 8.48 20.97
C SER A 171 10.07 7.66 21.91
N LYS A 172 9.66 7.55 23.19
CA LYS A 172 10.28 6.63 24.18
C LYS A 172 9.87 5.16 23.99
N ILE A 173 8.82 4.91 23.20
CA ILE A 173 8.08 3.63 23.17
C ILE A 173 7.93 3.21 21.69
N PHE A 174 8.59 2.10 21.32
CA PHE A 174 8.35 1.29 20.12
C PHE A 174 8.72 1.89 18.74
N ARG A 175 9.85 1.43 18.16
CA ARG A 175 10.20 1.62 16.73
C ARG A 175 10.00 0.37 15.85
N ARG A 176 9.89 -0.84 16.42
CA ARG A 176 9.87 -2.10 15.64
C ARG A 176 8.54 -2.48 14.99
N ILE A 177 7.41 -1.91 15.42
CA ILE A 177 6.07 -2.33 14.94
C ILE A 177 5.41 -1.29 14.02
N PHE A 178 5.85 -0.03 14.05
CA PHE A 178 5.17 1.08 13.37
C PHE A 178 5.94 1.69 12.18
N SER A 179 7.06 1.10 11.74
CA SER A 179 7.79 1.61 10.56
C SER A 179 6.97 1.52 9.26
N LEU A 180 5.88 0.76 9.26
CA LEU A 180 4.96 0.61 8.12
C LEU A 180 3.77 1.61 8.14
N CYS A 181 3.63 2.45 9.17
CA CYS A 181 2.40 3.25 9.38
C CYS A 181 2.61 4.73 9.76
N GLN A 182 3.76 5.33 9.44
CA GLN A 182 3.97 6.77 9.64
C GLN A 182 4.19 7.48 8.30
N THR A 183 3.10 7.78 7.60
CA THR A 183 3.12 8.71 6.46
C THR A 183 2.93 10.17 6.88
N THR A 184 2.68 10.45 8.17
CA THR A 184 2.33 11.81 8.62
C THR A 184 2.85 12.18 10.02
N ASN A 185 3.51 13.34 10.15
CA ASN A 185 3.93 13.91 11.45
C ASN A 185 2.72 14.28 12.30
N SER A 186 2.70 13.85 13.56
CA SER A 186 1.64 14.16 14.55
C SER A 186 2.22 14.90 15.74
N PHE A 187 1.47 15.86 16.29
CA PHE A 187 1.90 16.64 17.44
C PHE A 187 1.89 15.80 18.73
N ARG A 188 3.09 15.41 19.20
CA ARG A 188 3.29 14.52 20.37
C ARG A 188 4.25 15.11 21.41
N PRO A 189 3.90 16.25 22.03
CA PRO A 189 4.77 16.91 23.00
C PRO A 189 5.03 16.04 24.24
N PRO A 190 6.20 16.19 24.89
CA PRO A 190 6.51 15.51 26.15
C PRO A 190 5.64 16.03 27.31
N GLY A 191 5.49 15.26 28.39
CA GLY A 191 4.72 15.68 29.57
C GLY A 191 5.23 16.96 30.25
N SER A 192 6.45 17.41 29.93
CA SER A 192 6.98 18.72 30.36
C SER A 192 6.20 19.90 29.77
N TRP A 193 5.30 19.71 28.80
CA TRP A 193 4.50 20.77 28.17
C TRP A 193 3.08 20.89 28.74
N ASN A 194 2.70 20.08 29.74
CA ASN A 194 1.33 20.04 30.28
C ASN A 194 0.81 21.42 30.72
N ASP A 195 1.63 22.20 31.42
CA ASP A 195 1.24 23.53 31.92
C ASP A 195 0.95 24.55 30.79
N LEU A 196 1.62 24.42 29.64
CA LEU A 196 1.34 25.23 28.46
C LEU A 196 0.03 24.81 27.79
N LEU A 197 -0.21 23.50 27.69
CA LEU A 197 -1.34 22.91 26.96
C LEU A 197 -2.62 22.82 27.80
N GLU A 198 -2.55 22.92 29.12
CA GLU A 198 -3.73 23.03 29.99
C GLU A 198 -4.35 24.44 29.97
N ASN A 199 -3.68 25.42 29.38
CA ASN A 199 -4.20 26.77 29.23
C ASN A 199 -5.16 26.87 28.04
N ASP A 200 -6.45 27.13 28.30
CA ASP A 200 -7.45 27.32 27.25
C ASP A 200 -7.09 28.45 26.26
N GLU A 201 -6.42 29.51 26.73
CA GLU A 201 -5.98 30.64 25.89
C GLU A 201 -4.98 30.23 24.80
N PHE A 202 -4.20 29.18 25.05
CA PHE A 202 -3.25 28.65 24.07
C PHE A 202 -3.98 28.18 22.80
N PHE A 203 -5.12 27.50 22.97
CA PHE A 203 -5.88 26.97 21.83
C PHE A 203 -6.76 28.03 21.20
N THR A 204 -7.45 28.85 22.00
CA THR A 204 -8.33 29.90 21.47
C THR A 204 -7.55 30.88 20.59
N LEU A 205 -6.29 31.16 20.93
CA LEU A 205 -5.42 32.04 20.18
C LEU A 205 -5.34 31.70 18.68
N PHE A 206 -5.12 30.43 18.32
CA PHE A 206 -4.95 30.05 16.91
C PHE A 206 -6.25 30.19 16.12
N PHE A 207 -7.40 29.90 16.73
CA PHE A 207 -8.71 30.10 16.11
C PHE A 207 -9.06 31.59 15.96
N GLU A 208 -8.83 32.40 17.00
CA GLU A 208 -9.04 33.85 16.97
C GLU A 208 -8.14 34.54 15.95
N LEU A 209 -6.88 34.14 15.89
CA LEU A 209 -5.91 34.67 14.95
C LEU A 209 -6.31 34.30 13.52
N HIS A 210 -6.60 33.02 13.26
CA HIS A 210 -7.04 32.56 11.96
C HIS A 210 -8.28 33.32 11.47
N ALA A 211 -9.30 33.50 12.33
CA ALA A 211 -10.50 34.28 12.00
C ALA A 211 -10.20 35.70 11.47
N LYS A 212 -9.10 36.33 11.93
CA LYS A 212 -8.68 37.67 11.49
C LYS A 212 -7.86 37.70 10.20
N ILE A 213 -7.10 36.64 9.93
CA ILE A 213 -6.16 36.56 8.80
C ILE A 213 -6.68 35.68 7.64
N ARG A 214 -7.80 35.00 7.82
CA ARG A 214 -8.42 34.04 6.91
C ARG A 214 -8.54 34.47 5.45
N VAL A 215 -8.74 35.77 5.20
CA VAL A 215 -8.82 36.35 3.85
C VAL A 215 -7.47 36.43 3.12
N ASP A 216 -6.36 36.34 3.86
CA ASP A 216 -5.02 36.26 3.29
C ASP A 216 -4.63 34.80 3.10
N GLU A 217 -4.56 34.34 1.86
CA GLU A 217 -4.33 32.93 1.52
C GLU A 217 -3.04 32.38 2.16
N CYS A 218 -1.93 33.12 2.10
CA CYS A 218 -0.64 32.68 2.64
C CYS A 218 -0.69 32.52 4.18
N LEU A 219 -1.21 33.50 4.89
CA LEU A 219 -1.35 33.44 6.35
C LEU A 219 -2.41 32.42 6.79
N SER A 220 -3.50 32.29 6.02
CA SER A 220 -4.56 31.33 6.26
C SER A 220 -4.01 29.90 6.24
N LEU A 221 -3.27 29.51 5.19
CA LEU A 221 -2.69 28.18 5.07
C LEU A 221 -1.77 27.84 6.27
N ARG A 222 -0.88 28.76 6.69
CA ARG A 222 0.02 28.52 7.84
C ARG A 222 -0.72 28.40 9.18
N SER A 223 -1.73 29.23 9.40
CA SER A 223 -2.53 29.15 10.62
C SER A 223 -3.37 27.87 10.64
N LEU A 224 -3.87 27.42 9.49
CA LEU A 224 -4.55 26.13 9.35
C LEU A 224 -3.60 24.94 9.58
N SER A 225 -2.35 24.99 9.11
CA SER A 225 -1.34 23.98 9.45
C SER A 225 -1.18 23.83 10.96
N CYS A 226 -1.17 24.95 11.70
CA CYS A 226 -1.13 24.91 13.17
C CYS A 226 -2.37 24.20 13.74
N LEU A 227 -3.56 24.54 13.24
CA LEU A 227 -4.81 23.91 13.68
C LEU A 227 -4.86 22.40 13.36
N VAL A 228 -4.35 21.97 12.19
CA VAL A 228 -4.20 20.56 11.81
C VAL A 228 -3.32 19.82 12.81
N GLN A 229 -2.17 20.39 13.17
CA GLN A 229 -1.27 19.79 14.15
C GLN A 229 -1.93 19.68 15.52
N LEU A 230 -2.65 20.72 15.96
CA LEU A 230 -3.41 20.68 17.21
C LEU A 230 -4.46 19.57 17.19
N ALA A 231 -5.20 19.37 16.10
CA ALA A 231 -6.16 18.26 15.97
C ALA A 231 -5.51 16.87 16.16
N SER A 232 -4.21 16.74 15.83
CA SER A 232 -3.42 15.51 15.99
C SER A 232 -2.75 15.35 17.36
N LEU A 233 -2.98 16.27 18.31
CA LEU A 233 -2.36 16.24 19.64
C LEU A 233 -2.52 14.86 20.27
N SER A 234 -1.43 14.23 20.69
CA SER A 234 -1.42 12.90 21.29
C SER A 234 -0.21 12.70 22.21
N GLY A 235 -0.15 11.57 22.94
CA GLY A 235 0.99 11.24 23.81
C GLY A 235 0.74 11.48 25.30
N GLU A 236 1.83 11.65 26.07
CA GLU A 236 1.82 11.73 27.54
C GLU A 236 0.90 12.85 28.08
N VAL A 237 0.75 13.95 27.34
CA VAL A 237 -0.07 15.11 27.71
C VAL A 237 -1.57 14.78 27.77
N LEU A 238 -2.05 13.82 26.96
CA LEU A 238 -3.46 13.39 26.97
C LEU A 238 -3.71 12.18 27.90
N SER A 239 -2.84 11.95 28.88
CA SER A 239 -3.01 10.85 29.84
C SER A 239 -4.25 11.01 30.74
N SER A 240 -4.71 12.24 30.98
CA SER A 240 -5.95 12.52 31.72
C SER A 240 -7.16 12.45 30.80
N SER A 241 -8.13 11.60 31.14
CA SER A 241 -9.40 11.47 30.42
C SER A 241 -10.26 12.74 30.53
N GLU A 242 -10.19 13.43 31.67
CA GLU A 242 -10.91 14.67 31.92
C GLU A 242 -10.35 15.81 31.07
N PHE A 243 -9.02 15.96 31.05
CA PHE A 243 -8.35 16.94 30.19
C PHE A 243 -8.64 16.65 28.70
N THR A 244 -8.57 15.39 28.29
CA THR A 244 -8.86 15.00 26.91
C THR A 244 -10.29 15.34 26.50
N ALA A 245 -11.27 15.09 27.36
CA ALA A 245 -12.67 15.44 27.10
C ALA A 245 -12.87 16.96 27.02
N HIS A 246 -12.28 17.72 27.94
CA HIS A 246 -12.31 19.19 27.92
C HIS A 246 -11.66 19.76 26.65
N TYR A 247 -10.48 19.26 26.30
CA TYR A 247 -9.74 19.65 25.10
C TYR A 247 -10.55 19.44 23.82
N VAL A 248 -11.12 18.24 23.63
CA VAL A 248 -11.90 17.93 22.43
C VAL A 248 -13.17 18.78 22.37
N LYS A 249 -13.84 19.00 23.52
CA LYS A 249 -15.01 19.87 23.59
C LYS A 249 -14.66 21.31 23.21
N LEU A 250 -13.57 21.87 23.74
CA LEU A 250 -13.10 23.22 23.42
C LEU A 250 -12.76 23.33 21.93
N TYR A 251 -12.00 22.39 21.40
CA TYR A 251 -11.57 22.38 20.00
C TYR A 251 -12.76 22.31 19.03
N ILE A 252 -13.71 21.39 19.25
CA ILE A 252 -14.89 21.26 18.40
C ILE A 252 -15.76 22.52 18.47
N ASN A 253 -15.94 23.10 19.65
CA ASN A 253 -16.70 24.34 19.81
C ASN A 253 -16.07 25.51 19.03
N LEU A 254 -14.75 25.66 19.09
CA LEU A 254 -14.03 26.70 18.33
C LEU A 254 -14.08 26.46 16.82
N LEU A 255 -13.93 25.20 16.40
CA LEU A 255 -14.05 24.79 15.00
C LEU A 255 -15.44 25.13 14.44
N MET A 256 -16.50 24.78 15.17
CA MET A 256 -17.88 25.06 14.80
C MET A 256 -18.16 26.56 14.66
N ASN A 257 -17.62 27.38 15.57
CA ASN A 257 -17.77 28.83 15.50
C ASN A 257 -17.01 29.43 14.31
N LEU A 258 -15.80 28.93 14.03
CA LEU A 258 -14.96 29.45 12.95
C LEU A 258 -15.52 29.11 11.56
N PHE A 259 -16.03 27.90 11.39
CA PHE A 259 -16.53 27.40 10.11
C PHE A 259 -18.06 27.38 10.03
N ALA A 260 -18.77 28.20 10.82
CA ALA A 260 -20.23 28.22 10.83
C ALA A 260 -20.85 28.48 9.44
N GLU A 261 -20.16 29.26 8.58
CA GLU A 261 -20.56 29.55 7.20
C GLU A 261 -19.87 28.64 6.14
N GLY A 262 -19.08 27.66 6.59
CA GLY A 262 -18.23 26.82 5.74
C GLY A 262 -16.78 27.31 5.59
N PRO A 263 -15.88 26.45 5.08
CA PRO A 263 -14.52 26.84 4.67
C PRO A 263 -14.51 27.64 3.37
N LEU A 264 -13.56 28.55 3.23
CA LEU A 264 -13.25 29.21 1.95
C LEU A 264 -12.55 28.21 1.00
N PRO A 265 -12.54 28.46 -0.33
CA PRO A 265 -11.96 27.53 -1.30
C PRO A 265 -10.53 27.05 -0.97
N HIS A 266 -9.63 27.96 -0.56
CA HIS A 266 -8.25 27.63 -0.19
C HIS A 266 -8.11 26.88 1.14
N GLU A 267 -9.19 26.75 1.91
CA GLU A 267 -9.19 26.14 3.25
C GLU A 267 -9.79 24.74 3.26
N ILE A 268 -10.51 24.35 2.20
CA ILE A 268 -11.25 23.08 2.11
C ILE A 268 -10.34 21.90 2.50
N ASN A 269 -9.16 21.80 1.88
CA ASN A 269 -8.23 20.70 2.15
C ASN A 269 -7.77 20.63 3.61
N HIS A 270 -7.43 21.77 4.21
CA HIS A 270 -6.98 21.82 5.60
C HIS A 270 -8.13 21.55 6.58
N PHE A 271 -9.34 22.07 6.31
CA PHE A 271 -10.53 21.77 7.10
C PHE A 271 -10.81 20.26 7.08
N CYS A 272 -10.77 19.62 5.92
CA CYS A 272 -10.96 18.17 5.80
C CYS A 272 -9.86 17.39 6.53
N THR A 273 -8.61 17.87 6.45
CA THR A 273 -7.48 17.31 7.19
C THR A 273 -7.67 17.45 8.71
N ILE A 274 -8.15 18.59 9.21
CA ILE A 274 -8.46 18.79 10.65
C ILE A 274 -9.47 17.74 11.13
N VAL A 275 -10.57 17.56 10.39
CA VAL A 275 -11.60 16.58 10.75
C VAL A 275 -11.04 15.16 10.73
N ASN A 276 -10.28 14.80 9.70
CA ASN A 276 -9.63 13.50 9.59
C ASN A 276 -8.69 13.22 10.76
N ARG A 277 -7.83 14.18 11.13
CA ARG A 277 -6.96 14.08 12.30
C ARG A 277 -7.73 13.92 13.59
N LEU A 278 -8.79 14.70 13.78
CA LEU A 278 -9.58 14.65 15.00
C LEU A 278 -10.11 13.23 15.24
N PHE A 279 -10.64 12.55 14.20
CA PHE A 279 -11.15 11.18 14.34
C PHE A 279 -10.07 10.10 14.30
N GLN A 280 -8.93 10.34 13.63
CA GLN A 280 -7.80 9.41 13.66
C GLN A 280 -7.17 9.33 15.06
N TYR A 281 -7.13 10.43 15.80
CA TYR A 281 -6.46 10.52 17.11
C TYR A 281 -7.43 10.52 18.31
N ARG A 282 -8.75 10.53 18.10
CA ARG A 282 -9.75 10.49 19.19
C ARG A 282 -10.70 9.32 19.02
N PRO A 283 -10.86 8.45 20.03
CA PRO A 283 -11.88 7.41 19.98
C PRO A 283 -13.28 8.04 20.00
N ILE A 284 -14.26 7.35 19.41
CA ILE A 284 -15.66 7.80 19.37
C ILE A 284 -16.21 8.15 20.75
N GLN A 285 -15.79 7.42 21.81
CA GLN A 285 -16.16 7.71 23.20
C GLN A 285 -15.85 9.16 23.61
N THR A 286 -14.74 9.75 23.14
CA THR A 286 -14.41 11.14 23.47
C THR A 286 -15.37 12.11 22.80
N ILE A 287 -15.75 11.85 21.55
CA ILE A 287 -16.75 12.63 20.81
C ILE A 287 -18.12 12.53 21.48
N MET A 288 -18.50 11.34 21.97
CA MET A 288 -19.77 11.16 22.67
C MET A 288 -19.84 11.97 23.98
N ARG A 289 -18.70 12.23 24.63
CA ARG A 289 -18.62 12.93 25.93
C ARG A 289 -18.60 14.46 25.88
N ILE A 290 -18.56 15.09 24.70
CA ILE A 290 -18.47 16.57 24.58
C ILE A 290 -19.76 17.32 24.97
N GLY A 291 -20.85 16.58 25.17
CA GLY A 291 -22.17 17.08 25.51
C GLY A 291 -23.13 17.04 24.32
N ARG A 292 -24.38 16.69 24.59
CA ARG A 292 -25.40 16.37 23.58
C ARG A 292 -25.65 17.47 22.56
N ASP A 293 -25.80 18.71 23.01
CA ASP A 293 -26.13 19.83 22.11
C ASP A 293 -25.00 20.12 21.11
N LEU A 294 -23.76 20.22 21.60
CA LEU A 294 -22.58 20.47 20.74
C LEU A 294 -22.31 19.29 19.81
N ARG A 295 -22.45 18.06 20.30
CA ARG A 295 -22.30 16.84 19.52
C ARG A 295 -23.28 16.80 18.35
N ASN A 296 -24.57 17.03 18.61
CA ASN A 296 -25.60 17.03 17.57
C ASN A 296 -25.35 18.12 16.53
N GLN A 297 -24.97 19.33 16.96
CA GLN A 297 -24.61 20.41 16.04
C GLN A 297 -23.41 20.04 15.17
N PHE A 298 -22.36 19.49 15.77
CA PHE A 298 -21.13 19.11 15.06
C PHE A 298 -21.36 17.99 14.04
N LEU A 299 -22.01 16.89 14.44
CA LEU A 299 -22.29 15.76 13.53
C LEU A 299 -23.22 16.15 12.39
N THR A 300 -24.22 16.99 12.67
CA THR A 300 -25.14 17.50 11.64
C THR A 300 -24.43 18.41 10.65
N TYR A 301 -23.65 19.38 11.15
CA TYR A 301 -22.87 20.27 10.30
C TYR A 301 -21.88 19.49 9.43
N LEU A 302 -21.14 18.54 10.02
CA LEU A 302 -20.18 17.74 9.28
C LEU A 302 -20.85 16.90 8.19
N SER A 303 -21.98 16.25 8.48
CA SER A 303 -22.72 15.50 7.46
C SER A 303 -23.26 16.38 6.34
N GLN A 304 -23.77 17.58 6.67
CA GLN A 304 -24.21 18.55 5.65
C GLN A 304 -23.05 19.03 4.78
N TYR A 305 -21.88 19.26 5.38
CA TYR A 305 -20.69 19.68 4.64
C TYR A 305 -20.12 18.56 3.77
N ILE A 306 -20.06 17.33 4.27
CA ILE A 306 -19.71 16.14 3.47
C ILE A 306 -20.64 16.07 2.26
N GLN A 307 -21.94 16.22 2.47
CA GLN A 307 -22.92 16.19 1.39
C GLN A 307 -22.68 17.30 0.35
N HIS A 308 -22.40 18.52 0.80
CA HIS A 308 -22.07 19.62 -0.10
C HIS A 308 -20.81 19.34 -0.92
N LEU A 309 -19.72 18.92 -0.28
CA LEU A 309 -18.46 18.63 -0.96
C LEU A 309 -18.57 17.45 -1.92
N THR A 310 -19.35 16.40 -1.58
CA THR A 310 -19.65 15.29 -2.50
C THR A 310 -20.31 15.79 -3.79
N LYS A 311 -21.29 16.71 -3.69
CA LYS A 311 -21.96 17.28 -4.87
C LYS A 311 -20.98 18.04 -5.75
N GLU A 312 -20.20 18.94 -5.17
CA GLU A 312 -19.23 19.75 -5.92
C GLU A 312 -18.13 18.89 -6.56
N ALA A 313 -17.52 17.99 -5.78
CA ALA A 313 -16.42 17.15 -6.24
C ALA A 313 -16.85 16.19 -7.35
N LEU A 314 -17.98 15.47 -7.18
CA LEU A 314 -18.46 14.54 -8.21
C LEU A 314 -19.01 15.26 -9.44
N TYR A 315 -19.62 16.44 -9.27
CA TYR A 315 -20.07 17.24 -10.41
C TYR A 315 -18.89 17.69 -11.29
N LYS A 316 -17.79 18.13 -10.68
CA LYS A 316 -16.56 18.50 -11.40
C LYS A 316 -15.83 17.27 -11.98
N ALA A 317 -15.67 16.21 -11.19
CA ALA A 317 -14.98 15.00 -11.63
C ALA A 317 -15.70 14.33 -12.81
N ILE A 318 -17.01 14.14 -12.74
CA ILE A 318 -17.79 13.47 -13.80
C ILE A 318 -18.10 14.41 -14.97
N GLY A 319 -18.33 15.70 -14.69
CA GLY A 319 -18.78 16.66 -15.69
C GLY A 319 -17.65 17.32 -16.48
N THR A 320 -16.51 17.60 -15.83
CA THR A 320 -15.40 18.36 -16.40
C THR A 320 -14.04 17.68 -16.26
N ASP A 321 -13.97 16.46 -15.70
CA ASP A 321 -12.72 15.72 -15.40
C ASP A 321 -11.75 16.50 -14.49
N GLU A 322 -12.30 17.32 -13.59
CA GLU A 322 -11.54 18.08 -12.60
C GLU A 322 -11.63 17.40 -11.21
N HIS A 323 -10.49 16.94 -10.69
CA HIS A 323 -10.41 16.14 -9.45
C HIS A 323 -9.86 16.91 -8.23
N ASP A 324 -9.86 18.26 -8.27
CA ASP A 324 -9.27 19.13 -7.23
C ASP A 324 -9.78 18.83 -5.80
N ASP A 325 -11.08 18.55 -5.68
CA ASP A 325 -11.76 18.32 -4.41
C ASP A 325 -11.79 16.83 -4.00
N HIS A 326 -11.37 15.91 -4.88
CA HIS A 326 -11.47 14.45 -4.68
C HIS A 326 -10.71 13.99 -3.42
N HIS A 327 -9.45 14.42 -3.28
CA HIS A 327 -8.64 14.07 -2.11
C HIS A 327 -9.21 14.64 -0.81
N SER A 328 -9.75 15.86 -0.85
CA SER A 328 -10.38 16.47 0.33
C SER A 328 -11.64 15.74 0.73
N LEU A 329 -12.42 15.27 -0.24
CA LEU A 329 -13.59 14.44 -0.01
C LEU A 329 -13.22 13.07 0.56
N SER A 330 -12.18 12.41 0.04
CA SER A 330 -11.74 11.11 0.55
C SER A 330 -11.27 11.19 1.99
N LEU A 331 -10.59 12.28 2.38
CA LEU A 331 -10.25 12.54 3.80
C LEU A 331 -11.46 12.56 4.72
N LEU A 332 -12.59 13.16 4.29
CA LEU A 332 -13.82 13.20 5.09
C LEU A 332 -14.54 11.86 5.12
N PHE A 333 -14.55 11.14 4.00
CA PHE A 333 -15.14 9.80 3.90
C PHE A 333 -14.39 8.81 4.81
N ASP A 334 -13.06 8.83 4.77
CA ASP A 334 -12.20 8.10 5.69
C ASP A 334 -12.47 8.47 7.14
N ALA A 335 -12.52 9.77 7.45
CA ALA A 335 -12.78 10.26 8.80
C ALA A 335 -14.11 9.74 9.34
N TRP A 336 -15.18 9.83 8.53
CA TRP A 336 -16.51 9.40 8.91
C TRP A 336 -16.59 7.87 9.09
N SER A 337 -15.95 7.10 8.20
CA SER A 337 -15.86 5.64 8.33
C SER A 337 -15.07 5.20 9.58
N LEU A 338 -13.99 5.92 9.93
CA LEU A 338 -13.23 5.69 11.16
C LEU A 338 -14.07 5.92 12.41
N LEU A 339 -14.90 6.98 12.41
CA LEU A 339 -15.82 7.26 13.49
C LEU A 339 -16.81 6.10 13.70
N LEU A 340 -17.43 5.60 12.62
CA LEU A 340 -18.37 4.47 12.66
C LEU A 340 -17.71 3.18 13.18
N ARG A 341 -16.51 2.84 12.67
CA ARG A 341 -15.73 1.68 13.14
C ARG A 341 -15.38 1.74 14.63
N GLY A 342 -15.40 2.93 15.23
CA GLY A 342 -15.23 3.12 16.67
C GLY A 342 -16.27 2.39 17.52
N ARG A 343 -17.48 2.11 16.98
CA ARG A 343 -18.55 1.38 17.66
C ARG A 343 -18.10 0.00 18.16
N TRP A 344 -17.39 -0.74 17.31
CA TRP A 344 -17.01 -2.14 17.56
C TRP A 344 -15.77 -2.34 18.43
N ARG A 345 -14.98 -1.28 18.61
CA ARG A 345 -13.67 -1.36 19.27
C ARG A 345 -13.72 -1.09 20.77
N LEU A 346 -14.90 -0.77 21.31
CA LEU A 346 -15.06 -0.20 22.64
C LEU A 346 -16.26 -0.82 23.34
N GLU A 347 -16.13 -1.07 24.64
CA GLU A 347 -17.27 -1.38 25.50
C GLU A 347 -18.09 -0.09 25.69
N LEU A 348 -19.30 -0.07 25.12
CA LEU A 348 -20.24 1.06 25.21
C LEU A 348 -21.37 0.72 26.19
N SER A 349 -21.89 1.73 26.89
CA SER A 349 -23.14 1.57 27.62
C SER A 349 -24.34 1.55 26.67
N GLN A 350 -25.45 0.92 27.08
CA GLN A 350 -26.68 0.88 26.26
C GLN A 350 -27.19 2.28 25.87
N GLU A 351 -26.99 3.27 26.74
CA GLU A 351 -27.35 4.67 26.46
C GLU A 351 -26.47 5.25 25.34
N GLU A 352 -25.15 5.04 25.40
CA GLU A 352 -24.21 5.49 24.35
C GLU A 352 -24.47 4.79 23.02
N GLU A 353 -24.82 3.50 23.02
CA GLU A 353 -25.21 2.77 21.81
C GLU A 353 -26.46 3.37 21.15
N ASN A 354 -27.51 3.61 21.94
CA ASN A 354 -28.74 4.23 21.45
C ASN A 354 -28.50 5.66 20.92
N GLU A 355 -27.65 6.43 21.58
CA GLU A 355 -27.27 7.77 21.10
C GLU A 355 -26.51 7.71 19.77
N ILE A 356 -25.56 6.78 19.62
CA ILE A 356 -24.83 6.58 18.35
C ILE A 356 -25.81 6.18 17.23
N GLU A 357 -26.70 5.24 17.50
CA GLU A 357 -27.66 4.76 16.51
C GLU A 357 -28.59 5.89 16.04
N THR A 358 -29.09 6.70 16.96
CA THR A 358 -30.04 7.78 16.64
C THR A 358 -29.40 9.05 16.11
N GLU A 359 -28.27 9.50 16.67
CA GLU A 359 -27.65 10.79 16.37
C GLU A 359 -26.56 10.70 15.28
N LEU A 360 -25.96 9.51 15.03
CA LEU A 360 -24.92 9.32 14.02
C LEU A 360 -25.38 8.46 12.84
N ILE A 361 -25.93 7.26 13.10
CA ILE A 361 -26.23 6.26 12.06
C ILE A 361 -27.53 6.60 11.31
N ASN A 362 -28.67 6.62 11.99
CA ASN A 362 -29.97 6.76 11.34
C ASN A 362 -30.24 8.14 10.73
N GLY A 363 -29.51 9.16 11.16
CA GLY A 363 -29.58 10.51 10.59
C GLY A 363 -28.40 10.81 9.65
N PRO A 364 -27.29 11.37 10.17
CA PRO A 364 -26.16 11.84 9.38
C PRO A 364 -25.56 10.84 8.37
N ASN A 365 -25.34 9.58 8.77
CA ASN A 365 -24.71 8.56 7.92
C ASN A 365 -25.58 8.21 6.70
N LEU A 366 -26.87 7.92 6.93
CA LEU A 366 -27.79 7.55 5.86
C LEU A 366 -27.95 8.68 4.82
N GLN A 367 -27.90 9.95 5.24
CA GLN A 367 -27.97 11.09 4.34
C GLN A 367 -26.72 11.24 3.45
N ILE A 368 -25.53 10.95 3.99
CA ILE A 368 -24.29 10.94 3.20
C ILE A 368 -24.38 9.87 2.10
N ILE A 369 -24.82 8.66 2.45
CA ILE A 369 -24.99 7.55 1.50
C ILE A 369 -25.99 7.91 0.40
N LYS A 370 -27.18 8.40 0.77
CA LYS A 370 -28.22 8.81 -0.19
C LYS A 370 -27.72 9.88 -1.14
N ASN A 371 -27.05 10.90 -0.62
CA ASN A 371 -26.53 11.98 -1.43
C ASN A 371 -25.45 11.51 -2.42
N PHE A 372 -24.55 10.62 -2.01
CA PHE A 372 -23.57 10.06 -2.95
C PHE A 372 -24.26 9.39 -4.14
N VAL A 373 -25.30 8.56 -3.87
CA VAL A 373 -26.10 7.92 -4.91
C VAL A 373 -26.81 8.95 -5.80
N GLU A 374 -27.40 9.99 -5.23
CA GLU A 374 -28.02 11.08 -5.99
C GLU A 374 -27.02 11.83 -6.90
N CYS A 375 -25.76 11.97 -6.49
CA CYS A 375 -24.74 12.66 -7.27
C CYS A 375 -24.30 11.89 -8.52
N VAL A 376 -24.37 10.56 -8.48
CA VAL A 376 -23.90 9.69 -9.57
C VAL A 376 -25.03 9.17 -10.47
N LEU A 377 -26.30 9.51 -10.20
CA LEU A 377 -27.44 9.14 -11.05
C LEU A 377 -27.90 10.29 -11.93
N ALA A 378 -28.32 9.98 -13.15
CA ALA A 378 -28.91 10.97 -14.05
C ALA A 378 -30.27 11.50 -13.56
N PRO A 379 -30.67 12.72 -13.97
CA PRO A 379 -32.04 13.20 -13.78
C PRO A 379 -33.07 12.24 -14.39
N PRO A 380 -34.23 12.00 -13.74
CA PRO A 380 -34.77 12.71 -12.59
C PRO A 380 -34.41 12.12 -11.22
N LEU A 381 -33.67 11.01 -11.17
CA LEU A 381 -33.37 10.29 -9.92
C LEU A 381 -32.17 10.88 -9.18
N GLY A 382 -31.28 11.54 -9.91
CA GLY A 382 -30.14 12.23 -9.34
C GLY A 382 -29.81 13.52 -10.09
N ASN A 383 -28.60 14.02 -9.84
CA ASN A 383 -28.09 15.28 -10.36
C ASN A 383 -26.75 15.11 -11.10
N ARG A 384 -26.42 13.89 -11.57
CA ARG A 384 -25.18 13.63 -12.33
C ARG A 384 -25.11 14.59 -13.53
N PRO A 385 -23.99 15.30 -13.74
CA PRO A 385 -23.79 16.12 -14.92
C PRO A 385 -23.78 15.26 -16.19
N ASN A 386 -24.00 15.88 -17.34
CA ASN A 386 -23.80 15.18 -18.62
C ASN A 386 -22.30 14.92 -18.82
N PHE A 387 -21.98 13.67 -19.19
CA PHE A 387 -20.63 13.20 -19.45
C PHE A 387 -20.05 13.82 -20.73
N PHE A 388 -18.83 14.38 -20.66
CA PHE A 388 -18.10 14.97 -21.78
C PHE A 388 -16.65 14.43 -21.86
N SER A 389 -16.44 13.10 -21.84
CA SER A 389 -15.13 12.54 -22.18
C SER A 389 -15.18 11.81 -23.54
N GLU A 390 -14.25 12.18 -24.43
CA GLU A 390 -13.93 11.48 -25.69
C GLU A 390 -12.60 10.68 -25.56
N SER A 391 -12.01 10.53 -24.37
CA SER A 391 -10.73 9.83 -24.19
C SER A 391 -10.92 8.32 -24.00
N GLU A 392 -10.22 7.53 -24.82
CA GLU A 392 -10.17 6.06 -24.73
C GLU A 392 -9.12 5.55 -23.71
N GLU A 393 -8.43 6.46 -23.00
CA GLU A 393 -7.32 6.17 -22.07
C GLU A 393 -7.68 6.36 -20.58
N ASP A 394 -8.98 6.40 -20.24
CA ASP A 394 -9.41 6.67 -18.86
C ASP A 394 -9.21 5.42 -17.96
N GLU A 395 -8.67 5.63 -16.75
CA GLU A 395 -8.62 4.60 -15.71
C GLU A 395 -10.04 4.12 -15.36
N ASP A 396 -10.19 2.84 -15.04
CA ASP A 396 -11.49 2.26 -14.68
C ASP A 396 -12.05 2.93 -13.41
N ASP A 397 -13.31 3.38 -13.43
CA ASP A 397 -13.95 4.07 -12.30
C ASP A 397 -13.83 3.30 -10.98
N ARG A 398 -13.79 1.96 -11.04
CA ARG A 398 -13.60 1.13 -9.84
C ARG A 398 -12.25 1.35 -9.16
N MET A 399 -11.25 1.79 -9.91
CA MET A 399 -9.90 2.14 -9.42
C MET A 399 -9.85 3.61 -9.05
N LEU A 400 -10.34 4.49 -9.93
CA LEU A 400 -10.31 5.95 -9.76
C LEU A 400 -11.03 6.40 -8.48
N TYR A 401 -12.22 5.84 -8.21
CA TYR A 401 -13.04 6.20 -7.06
C TYR A 401 -12.94 5.23 -5.89
N ASN A 402 -11.94 4.32 -5.89
CA ASN A 402 -11.83 3.28 -4.87
C ASN A 402 -11.70 3.84 -3.44
N ASP A 403 -11.00 4.96 -3.29
CA ASP A 403 -10.82 5.69 -2.03
C ASP A 403 -12.10 6.38 -1.52
N LEU A 404 -13.11 6.57 -2.37
CA LEU A 404 -14.46 6.99 -1.96
C LEU A 404 -15.38 5.77 -1.75
N LEU A 405 -15.32 4.78 -2.65
CA LEU A 405 -16.16 3.60 -2.63
C LEU A 405 -15.89 2.70 -1.42
N THR A 406 -14.63 2.56 -1.00
CA THR A 406 -14.26 1.72 0.15
C THR A 406 -14.81 2.26 1.49
N PRO A 407 -14.62 3.55 1.83
CA PRO A 407 -15.27 4.13 3.01
C PRO A 407 -16.79 4.18 2.89
N LEU A 408 -17.34 4.49 1.71
CA LEU A 408 -18.79 4.44 1.47
C LEU A 408 -19.34 3.04 1.75
N GLY A 409 -18.67 2.00 1.26
CA GLY A 409 -19.03 0.61 1.55
C GLY A 409 -19.07 0.32 3.04
N THR A 410 -18.08 0.81 3.80
CA THR A 410 -18.10 0.73 5.27
C THR A 410 -19.32 1.45 5.86
N MET A 411 -19.64 2.66 5.39
CA MET A 411 -20.81 3.42 5.85
C MET A 411 -22.12 2.66 5.60
N THR A 412 -22.25 1.97 4.46
CA THR A 412 -23.44 1.20 4.13
C THR A 412 -23.68 0.02 5.07
N CYS A 413 -22.62 -0.61 5.62
CA CYS A 413 -22.77 -1.72 6.57
C CYS A 413 -23.57 -1.31 7.82
N TYR A 414 -23.38 -0.07 8.31
CA TYR A 414 -24.10 0.46 9.47
C TYR A 414 -25.55 0.86 9.16
N SER A 415 -25.92 0.99 7.88
CA SER A 415 -27.26 1.34 7.43
C SER A 415 -27.77 0.35 6.39
N ALA A 416 -27.40 -0.93 6.53
CA ALA A 416 -27.55 -1.94 5.48
C ALA A 416 -29.00 -2.10 5.05
N ARG A 417 -29.96 -2.10 5.98
CA ARG A 417 -31.39 -2.24 5.68
C ARG A 417 -31.89 -1.12 4.76
N ASP A 418 -31.75 0.14 5.19
CA ASP A 418 -32.21 1.30 4.43
C ASP A 418 -31.48 1.45 3.09
N PHE A 419 -30.17 1.19 3.08
CA PHE A 419 -29.36 1.20 1.87
C PHE A 419 -29.86 0.15 0.86
N MET A 420 -30.10 -1.08 1.31
CA MET A 420 -30.54 -2.16 0.43
C MET A 420 -31.94 -1.94 -0.12
N ASP A 421 -32.88 -1.45 0.70
CA ASP A 421 -34.22 -1.10 0.23
C ASP A 421 -34.17 -0.01 -0.86
N MET A 422 -33.31 1.00 -0.69
CA MET A 422 -33.05 2.04 -1.69
C MET A 422 -32.48 1.45 -2.99
N MET A 423 -31.41 0.64 -2.92
CA MET A 423 -30.77 0.08 -4.11
C MET A 423 -31.70 -0.86 -4.88
N ILE A 424 -32.52 -1.65 -4.18
CA ILE A 424 -33.53 -2.51 -4.80
C ILE A 424 -34.58 -1.69 -5.55
N GLN A 425 -35.04 -0.58 -4.98
CA GLN A 425 -36.00 0.30 -5.64
C GLN A 425 -35.41 0.90 -6.92
N LEU A 426 -34.18 1.43 -6.85
CA LEU A 426 -33.48 1.97 -8.01
C LEU A 426 -33.32 0.92 -9.11
N LEU A 427 -32.83 -0.28 -8.77
CA LEU A 427 -32.68 -1.38 -9.72
C LEU A 427 -34.01 -1.76 -10.40
N ARG A 428 -35.11 -1.86 -9.63
CA ARG A 428 -36.44 -2.15 -10.18
C ARG A 428 -36.87 -1.08 -11.19
N GLU A 429 -36.67 0.18 -10.87
CA GLU A 429 -37.02 1.32 -11.74
C GLU A 429 -36.19 1.34 -13.03
N HIS A 430 -34.88 1.12 -12.94
CA HIS A 430 -34.00 1.07 -14.11
C HIS A 430 -34.27 -0.15 -14.99
N ILE A 431 -34.54 -1.33 -14.42
CA ILE A 431 -34.93 -2.52 -15.20
C ILE A 431 -36.26 -2.28 -15.94
N ALA A 432 -37.26 -1.70 -15.26
CA ALA A 432 -38.54 -1.37 -15.89
C ALA A 432 -38.37 -0.31 -17.00
N THR A 433 -37.46 0.64 -16.82
CA THR A 433 -37.11 1.64 -17.84
C THR A 433 -36.45 1.00 -19.06
N PHE A 434 -35.52 0.07 -18.85
CA PHE A 434 -34.91 -0.70 -19.94
C PHE A 434 -35.95 -1.50 -20.73
N GLN A 435 -36.86 -2.20 -20.05
CA GLN A 435 -37.92 -2.96 -20.71
C GLN A 435 -38.82 -2.08 -21.59
N ARG A 436 -39.18 -0.88 -21.09
CA ARG A 436 -39.92 0.11 -21.88
C ARG A 436 -39.14 0.54 -23.12
N MET A 437 -37.84 0.86 -22.96
CA MET A 437 -36.97 1.25 -24.08
C MET A 437 -36.83 0.15 -25.14
N VAL A 438 -36.76 -1.12 -24.74
CA VAL A 438 -36.69 -2.27 -25.66
C VAL A 438 -38.02 -2.49 -26.37
N SER A 439 -39.15 -2.22 -25.72
CA SER A 439 -40.48 -2.34 -26.31
C SER A 439 -40.88 -1.17 -27.23
N GLU A 440 -40.26 0.00 -27.03
CA GLU A 440 -40.41 1.22 -27.82
C GLU A 440 -39.31 1.30 -28.90
N SER A 441 -39.28 2.37 -29.71
CA SER A 441 -38.14 2.63 -30.60
C SER A 441 -36.88 2.96 -29.79
N ILE A 442 -35.77 2.30 -30.08
CA ILE A 442 -34.49 2.48 -29.37
C ILE A 442 -34.00 3.92 -29.53
N ASP A 443 -33.97 4.66 -28.42
CA ASP A 443 -33.31 5.97 -28.32
C ASP A 443 -31.92 5.77 -27.71
N PHE A 444 -30.89 5.87 -28.55
CA PHE A 444 -29.50 5.67 -28.15
C PHE A 444 -29.03 6.65 -27.06
N SER A 445 -29.58 7.86 -27.02
CA SER A 445 -29.22 8.85 -25.99
C SER A 445 -29.70 8.43 -24.60
N ARG A 446 -30.92 7.86 -24.53
CA ARG A 446 -31.49 7.31 -23.29
C ARG A 446 -30.78 6.02 -22.85
N LEU A 447 -30.30 5.23 -23.81
CA LEU A 447 -29.54 4.02 -23.51
C LEU A 447 -28.20 4.33 -22.83
N LEU A 448 -27.46 5.34 -23.31
CA LEU A 448 -26.18 5.75 -22.71
C LEU A 448 -26.37 6.22 -21.26
N LEU A 449 -27.38 7.07 -21.00
CA LEU A 449 -27.70 7.51 -19.64
C LEU A 449 -28.06 6.34 -18.72
N TRP A 450 -28.85 5.39 -19.22
CA TRP A 450 -29.20 4.18 -18.47
C TRP A 450 -28.00 3.27 -18.21
N GLN A 451 -27.09 3.11 -19.17
CA GLN A 451 -25.87 2.30 -19.02
C GLN A 451 -25.00 2.88 -17.90
N GLU A 452 -24.84 4.20 -17.89
CA GLU A 452 -24.06 4.90 -16.90
C GLU A 452 -24.72 4.85 -15.50
N ASP A 453 -26.05 5.00 -15.41
CA ASP A 453 -26.79 4.80 -14.14
C ASP A 453 -26.60 3.37 -13.60
N MET A 454 -26.74 2.37 -14.47
CA MET A 454 -26.54 0.97 -14.08
C MET A 454 -25.10 0.68 -13.68
N HIS A 455 -24.11 1.28 -14.35
CA HIS A 455 -22.69 1.18 -13.99
C HIS A 455 -22.47 1.65 -12.56
N TRP A 456 -22.87 2.88 -12.23
CA TRP A 456 -22.73 3.43 -10.88
C TRP A 456 -23.49 2.65 -9.81
N ILE A 457 -24.72 2.23 -10.09
CA ILE A 457 -25.53 1.40 -9.17
C ILE A 457 -24.83 0.09 -8.87
N LEU A 458 -24.35 -0.62 -9.90
CA LEU A 458 -23.67 -1.90 -9.73
C LEU A 458 -22.31 -1.73 -9.05
N LEU A 459 -21.59 -0.64 -9.33
CA LEU A 459 -20.31 -0.31 -8.72
C LEU A 459 -20.47 -0.01 -7.22
N ILE A 460 -21.47 0.78 -6.84
CA ILE A 460 -21.80 1.05 -5.43
C ILE A 460 -22.19 -0.24 -4.72
N ILE A 461 -23.09 -1.04 -5.30
CA ILE A 461 -23.49 -2.32 -4.70
C ILE A 461 -22.27 -3.22 -4.53
N ALA A 462 -21.46 -3.40 -5.58
CA ALA A 462 -20.31 -4.30 -5.55
C ALA A 462 -19.26 -3.93 -4.49
N ASN A 463 -19.14 -2.65 -4.13
CA ASN A 463 -18.21 -2.16 -3.10
C ASN A 463 -18.85 -2.00 -1.71
N SER A 464 -20.13 -2.36 -1.55
CA SER A 464 -20.89 -2.25 -0.31
C SER A 464 -21.11 -3.63 0.31
N LEU A 465 -21.25 -3.69 1.65
CA LEU A 465 -21.66 -4.88 2.41
C LEU A 465 -20.75 -6.14 2.32
N VAL A 466 -19.73 -6.12 1.46
CA VAL A 466 -18.85 -7.25 1.15
C VAL A 466 -17.40 -6.81 1.14
N SER A 467 -16.55 -7.49 1.91
CA SER A 467 -15.09 -7.38 1.83
C SER A 467 -14.49 -8.37 0.84
N GLU A 468 -13.30 -8.06 0.32
CA GLU A 468 -12.49 -8.94 -0.52
C GLU A 468 -11.15 -9.17 0.20
N ASP A 469 -10.79 -10.43 0.44
CA ASP A 469 -9.51 -10.85 1.01
C ASP A 469 -8.38 -10.75 -0.04
N ILE A 470 -7.12 -10.87 0.41
CA ILE A 470 -5.93 -10.80 -0.45
C ILE A 470 -5.94 -11.84 -1.58
N ASP A 471 -6.59 -12.99 -1.35
CA ASP A 471 -6.72 -14.06 -2.33
C ASP A 471 -7.90 -13.87 -3.32
N GLY A 472 -8.64 -12.77 -3.19
CA GLY A 472 -9.81 -12.43 -4.00
C GLY A 472 -11.11 -13.09 -3.56
N THR A 473 -11.10 -13.85 -2.44
CA THR A 473 -12.32 -14.39 -1.86
C THR A 473 -13.15 -13.26 -1.24
N CYS A 474 -14.45 -13.27 -1.48
CA CYS A 474 -15.35 -12.23 -0.98
C CYS A 474 -16.10 -12.73 0.26
N ARG A 475 -16.25 -11.89 1.28
CA ARG A 475 -16.97 -12.22 2.50
C ARG A 475 -18.03 -11.17 2.80
N THR A 476 -19.17 -11.64 3.29
CA THR A 476 -20.24 -10.74 3.75
C THR A 476 -19.82 -10.13 5.10
N GLU A 477 -19.99 -8.82 5.25
CA GLU A 477 -19.63 -8.12 6.49
C GLU A 477 -20.49 -8.55 7.69
N PRO A 478 -19.95 -8.61 8.92
CA PRO A 478 -20.69 -9.05 10.11
C PRO A 478 -21.99 -8.28 10.38
N ASP A 479 -22.01 -6.96 10.17
CA ASP A 479 -23.19 -6.11 10.37
C ASP A 479 -24.38 -6.55 9.48
N VAL A 480 -24.12 -7.16 8.32
CA VAL A 480 -25.17 -7.67 7.43
C VAL A 480 -25.86 -8.89 8.04
N PHE A 481 -25.09 -9.77 8.68
CA PHE A 481 -25.64 -10.94 9.38
C PHE A 481 -26.49 -10.51 10.57
N GLU A 482 -26.03 -9.54 11.36
CA GLU A 482 -26.79 -8.99 12.48
C GLU A 482 -28.12 -8.38 12.03
N ASN A 483 -28.10 -7.57 10.97
CA ASN A 483 -29.30 -6.98 10.39
C ASN A 483 -30.28 -8.06 9.90
N SER A 484 -29.76 -9.12 9.28
CA SER A 484 -30.58 -10.25 8.81
C SER A 484 -31.25 -10.98 9.98
N VAL A 485 -30.51 -11.25 11.05
CA VAL A 485 -31.03 -11.89 12.27
C VAL A 485 -32.09 -11.02 12.96
N ALA A 486 -31.83 -9.71 13.07
CA ALA A 486 -32.81 -8.76 13.60
C ALA A 486 -34.08 -8.73 12.75
N LEU A 487 -33.95 -8.72 11.43
CA LEU A 487 -35.08 -8.70 10.50
C LEU A 487 -35.97 -9.96 10.61
N VAL A 488 -35.36 -11.14 10.73
CA VAL A 488 -36.10 -12.40 10.95
C VAL A 488 -36.82 -12.38 12.30
N THR A 489 -36.17 -11.85 13.33
CA THR A 489 -36.76 -11.69 14.67
C THR A 489 -37.98 -10.77 14.65
N ASP A 490 -37.88 -9.61 13.99
CA ASP A 490 -38.98 -8.64 13.83
C ASP A 490 -40.18 -9.25 13.06
N ARG A 491 -39.90 -10.04 12.02
CA ARG A 491 -40.93 -10.64 11.15
C ARG A 491 -41.60 -11.86 11.80
N GLY A 492 -40.91 -12.54 12.71
CA GLY A 492 -41.39 -13.78 13.34
C GLY A 492 -41.57 -14.95 12.37
N GLN A 493 -40.98 -14.88 11.17
CA GLN A 493 -41.03 -15.92 10.13
C GLN A 493 -39.65 -16.12 9.53
N ILE A 494 -39.25 -17.39 9.39
CA ILE A 494 -37.99 -17.80 8.77
C ILE A 494 -38.25 -18.14 7.30
N PHE A 495 -37.39 -17.66 6.41
CA PHE A 495 -37.46 -18.01 4.99
C PHE A 495 -36.93 -19.44 4.79
N SER A 496 -37.81 -20.38 4.46
CA SER A 496 -37.43 -21.80 4.35
C SER A 496 -36.52 -22.05 3.13
N PHE A 497 -35.63 -23.05 3.21
CA PHE A 497 -34.77 -23.41 2.07
C PHE A 497 -35.55 -23.79 0.80
N GLN A 498 -36.74 -24.39 0.93
CA GLN A 498 -37.57 -24.79 -0.23
C GLN A 498 -38.24 -23.58 -0.90
N ASP A 499 -38.69 -22.61 -0.10
CA ASP A 499 -39.24 -21.35 -0.61
C ASP A 499 -38.13 -20.48 -1.21
N ALA A 500 -36.92 -20.53 -0.64
CA ALA A 500 -35.71 -19.90 -1.16
C ALA A 500 -35.30 -20.44 -2.53
N ASP A 501 -35.21 -21.76 -2.68
CA ASP A 501 -34.91 -22.44 -3.94
C ASP A 501 -35.90 -22.01 -5.04
N THR A 502 -37.20 -21.99 -4.73
CA THR A 502 -38.26 -21.58 -5.66
C THR A 502 -38.18 -20.09 -6.02
N PHE A 503 -37.96 -19.22 -5.03
CA PHE A 503 -37.85 -17.77 -5.24
C PHE A 503 -36.62 -17.42 -6.08
N LEU A 504 -35.45 -17.93 -5.71
CA LEU A 504 -34.19 -17.66 -6.40
C LEU A 504 -34.19 -18.24 -7.82
N THR A 505 -34.86 -19.38 -8.04
CA THR A 505 -35.08 -19.92 -9.39
C THR A 505 -35.88 -18.96 -10.25
N ARG A 506 -36.99 -18.42 -9.73
CA ARG A 506 -37.76 -17.38 -10.42
C ARG A 506 -36.94 -16.11 -10.65
N CYS A 507 -35.97 -15.82 -9.77
CA CYS A 507 -35.11 -14.65 -9.92
C CYS A 507 -34.32 -14.67 -11.24
N ILE A 508 -33.82 -15.85 -11.61
CA ILE A 508 -33.02 -16.08 -12.82
C ILE A 508 -33.92 -16.29 -14.05
N GLU A 509 -34.95 -17.13 -13.93
CA GLU A 509 -35.80 -17.51 -15.08
C GLU A 509 -36.73 -16.39 -15.53
N ASN A 510 -37.20 -15.56 -14.60
CA ASN A 510 -38.08 -14.44 -14.91
C ASN A 510 -37.66 -13.17 -14.14
N PRO A 511 -36.57 -12.50 -14.59
CA PRO A 511 -36.04 -11.27 -13.98
C PRO A 511 -37.09 -10.15 -13.84
N SER A 512 -38.10 -10.13 -14.71
CA SER A 512 -39.12 -9.09 -14.81
C SER A 512 -40.41 -9.36 -14.03
N ALA A 513 -40.57 -10.55 -13.44
CA ALA A 513 -41.75 -10.89 -12.67
C ALA A 513 -41.90 -9.98 -11.43
N ASP A 514 -43.14 -9.61 -11.09
CA ASP A 514 -43.43 -8.95 -9.82
C ASP A 514 -43.10 -9.88 -8.65
N ARG A 515 -42.35 -9.35 -7.69
CA ARG A 515 -41.84 -10.05 -6.49
C ARG A 515 -42.25 -9.34 -5.20
N SER A 516 -43.17 -8.39 -5.27
CA SER A 516 -43.67 -7.62 -4.12
C SER A 516 -44.11 -8.51 -2.94
N GLN A 517 -44.65 -9.70 -3.23
CA GLN A 517 -45.07 -10.69 -2.22
C GLN A 517 -43.89 -11.28 -1.42
N ALA A 518 -42.67 -11.26 -1.97
CA ALA A 518 -41.46 -11.75 -1.32
C ALA A 518 -40.75 -10.68 -0.48
N ASP A 519 -41.09 -9.40 -0.65
CA ASP A 519 -40.46 -8.26 0.05
C ASP A 519 -40.62 -8.38 1.59
N ALA A 520 -41.71 -9.01 2.04
CA ALA A 520 -42.00 -9.22 3.45
C ALA A 520 -41.25 -10.41 4.08
N VAL A 521 -40.66 -11.31 3.28
CA VAL A 521 -40.16 -12.61 3.76
C VAL A 521 -38.69 -12.83 3.44
N VAL A 522 -38.17 -12.30 2.33
CA VAL A 522 -36.77 -12.48 1.90
C VAL A 522 -35.91 -11.32 2.39
N ASP A 523 -34.67 -11.62 2.76
CA ASP A 523 -33.68 -10.61 3.14
C ASP A 523 -33.30 -9.72 1.93
N PRO A 524 -33.23 -8.38 2.09
CA PRO A 524 -32.81 -7.46 1.03
C PRO A 524 -31.46 -7.82 0.39
N TYR A 525 -30.47 -8.26 1.17
CA TYR A 525 -29.15 -8.68 0.69
C TYR A 525 -29.25 -9.82 -0.32
N LEU A 526 -30.03 -10.85 0.01
CA LEU A 526 -30.23 -12.01 -0.87
C LEU A 526 -30.98 -11.65 -2.17
N ARG A 527 -31.78 -10.58 -2.16
CA ARG A 527 -32.54 -10.13 -3.34
C ARG A 527 -31.67 -9.46 -4.40
N SER A 528 -30.55 -8.85 -4.01
CA SER A 528 -29.64 -8.15 -4.93
C SER A 528 -28.39 -8.95 -5.30
N SER A 529 -28.09 -10.03 -4.56
CA SER A 529 -26.85 -10.82 -4.76
C SER A 529 -26.69 -11.40 -6.16
N LEU A 530 -27.80 -11.67 -6.85
CA LEU A 530 -27.81 -12.17 -8.23
C LEU A 530 -27.61 -11.08 -9.30
N LEU A 531 -27.66 -9.80 -8.92
CA LEU A 531 -27.47 -8.67 -9.84
C LEU A 531 -25.99 -8.25 -9.93
N CYS A 532 -25.21 -8.43 -8.87
CA CYS A 532 -23.75 -8.22 -8.84
C CYS A 532 -23.02 -9.56 -8.77
N LEU A 533 -22.70 -10.12 -9.94
CA LEU A 533 -22.39 -11.55 -10.06
C LEU A 533 -21.08 -12.02 -9.42
N ARG A 534 -20.02 -11.20 -9.28
CA ARG A 534 -18.75 -11.69 -8.71
C ARG A 534 -18.76 -11.61 -7.17
N ARG A 535 -18.70 -10.39 -6.63
CA ARG A 535 -18.45 -10.16 -5.19
C ARG A 535 -19.60 -10.66 -4.31
N PHE A 536 -20.83 -10.30 -4.62
CA PHE A 536 -21.99 -10.71 -3.82
C PHE A 536 -22.30 -12.19 -3.97
N LEU A 537 -22.18 -12.74 -5.17
CA LEU A 537 -22.42 -14.18 -5.36
C LEU A 537 -21.37 -15.01 -4.62
N SER A 538 -20.09 -14.63 -4.68
CA SER A 538 -19.02 -15.27 -3.94
C SER A 538 -19.30 -15.17 -2.42
N ALA A 539 -19.54 -13.96 -1.91
CA ALA A 539 -19.79 -13.71 -0.49
C ALA A 539 -21.06 -14.39 0.05
N ALA A 540 -22.14 -14.40 -0.72
CA ALA A 540 -23.39 -15.05 -0.34
C ALA A 540 -23.33 -16.57 -0.47
N SER A 541 -22.31 -17.12 -1.15
CA SER A 541 -22.15 -18.57 -1.30
C SER A 541 -21.17 -19.17 -0.30
N CYS A 542 -20.41 -18.35 0.44
CA CYS A 542 -19.50 -18.81 1.49
C CYS A 542 -20.25 -19.52 2.62
N SER A 543 -19.64 -20.56 3.17
CA SER A 543 -20.10 -21.19 4.42
C SER A 543 -19.82 -20.24 5.59
N VAL A 544 -20.84 -19.96 6.41
CA VAL A 544 -20.73 -19.05 7.56
C VAL A 544 -21.05 -19.80 8.84
N GLU A 545 -20.12 -19.78 9.78
CA GLU A 545 -20.36 -20.13 11.19
C GLU A 545 -20.50 -18.83 11.98
N TYR A 546 -21.73 -18.36 12.18
CA TYR A 546 -22.02 -17.18 13.02
C TYR A 546 -22.45 -17.67 14.40
N ALA A 547 -21.67 -17.33 15.43
CA ALA A 547 -21.65 -18.01 16.74
C ALA A 547 -23.00 -18.10 17.47
N ASP A 548 -23.98 -17.29 17.10
CA ASP A 548 -25.27 -17.15 17.79
C ASP A 548 -26.52 -17.29 16.89
N ALA A 549 -26.39 -17.74 15.64
CA ALA A 549 -27.53 -17.86 14.72
C ALA A 549 -27.60 -19.23 13.99
N GLU A 550 -28.82 -19.76 13.83
CA GLU A 550 -29.05 -20.92 12.96
C GLU A 550 -28.78 -20.53 11.49
N PRO A 551 -28.17 -21.41 10.67
CA PRO A 551 -27.89 -21.11 9.25
C PRO A 551 -29.10 -20.67 8.42
N LEU A 552 -30.30 -21.09 8.83
CA LEU A 552 -31.58 -20.72 8.21
C LEU A 552 -31.96 -19.23 8.36
N VAL A 553 -31.32 -18.53 9.29
CA VAL A 553 -31.57 -17.11 9.59
C VAL A 553 -30.58 -16.21 8.84
N LEU A 554 -29.51 -16.79 8.28
CA LEU A 554 -28.45 -16.06 7.57
C LEU A 554 -28.79 -15.92 6.08
N PRO A 555 -28.43 -14.81 5.42
CA PRO A 555 -28.76 -14.52 4.03
C PRO A 555 -27.76 -15.21 3.06
N VAL A 556 -27.65 -16.54 3.15
CA VAL A 556 -26.70 -17.37 2.39
C VAL A 556 -27.43 -18.14 1.29
N LEU A 557 -26.77 -18.31 0.14
CA LEU A 557 -27.30 -19.06 -1.01
C LEU A 557 -27.18 -20.58 -0.79
N PRO A 558 -28.16 -21.37 -1.27
CA PRO A 558 -28.06 -22.83 -1.25
C PRO A 558 -26.87 -23.34 -2.08
N GLN A 559 -25.96 -24.08 -1.43
CA GLN A 559 -24.79 -24.69 -2.09
C GLN A 559 -25.13 -25.99 -2.83
N THR A 560 -26.28 -26.59 -2.54
CA THR A 560 -26.76 -27.85 -3.15
C THR A 560 -28.24 -27.72 -3.54
N GLY A 561 -28.76 -28.66 -4.35
CA GLY A 561 -30.15 -28.66 -4.79
C GLY A 561 -30.36 -28.07 -6.18
N THR A 562 -31.62 -27.74 -6.52
CA THR A 562 -31.98 -27.34 -7.90
C THR A 562 -31.50 -25.93 -8.24
N PHE A 563 -31.55 -25.00 -7.27
CA PHE A 563 -31.01 -23.65 -7.45
C PHE A 563 -29.50 -23.66 -7.66
N ALA A 564 -28.74 -24.46 -6.91
CA ALA A 564 -27.30 -24.60 -7.10
C ALA A 564 -26.93 -25.05 -8.53
N GLN A 565 -27.72 -25.97 -9.10
CA GLN A 565 -27.55 -26.40 -10.50
C GLN A 565 -27.89 -25.27 -11.48
N LEU A 566 -28.96 -24.52 -11.21
CA LEU A 566 -29.41 -23.41 -12.04
C LEU A 566 -28.40 -22.25 -12.06
N ILE A 567 -27.86 -21.85 -10.90
CA ILE A 567 -26.88 -20.76 -10.82
C ILE A 567 -25.57 -21.14 -11.49
N VAL A 568 -25.11 -22.38 -11.32
CA VAL A 568 -23.95 -22.92 -12.04
C VAL A 568 -24.18 -22.86 -13.54
N LYS A 569 -25.34 -23.33 -14.02
CA LYS A 569 -25.70 -23.26 -15.43
C LYS A 569 -25.72 -21.83 -15.96
N PHE A 570 -26.30 -20.90 -15.20
CA PHE A 570 -26.36 -19.49 -15.56
C PHE A 570 -24.96 -18.85 -15.66
N VAL A 571 -24.12 -19.05 -14.65
CA VAL A 571 -22.76 -18.49 -14.61
C VAL A 571 -21.90 -19.10 -15.71
N VAL A 572 -21.90 -20.43 -15.88
CA VAL A 572 -21.16 -21.10 -16.97
C VAL A 572 -21.60 -20.54 -18.33
N HIS A 573 -22.90 -20.49 -18.61
CA HIS A 573 -23.38 -19.92 -19.86
C HIS A 573 -22.93 -18.46 -20.06
N LYS A 574 -23.02 -17.62 -19.02
CA LYS A 574 -22.62 -16.21 -19.07
C LYS A 574 -21.14 -16.03 -19.34
N VAL A 575 -20.28 -16.76 -18.61
CA VAL A 575 -18.82 -16.69 -18.75
C VAL A 575 -18.39 -17.12 -20.15
N PHE A 576 -18.84 -18.29 -20.61
CA PHE A 576 -18.46 -18.80 -21.92
C PHE A 576 -19.08 -18.00 -23.08
N TYR A 577 -20.25 -17.38 -22.90
CA TYR A 577 -20.79 -16.42 -23.86
C TYR A 577 -19.89 -15.19 -23.98
N ILE A 578 -19.39 -14.66 -22.86
CA ILE A 578 -18.47 -13.52 -22.86
C ILE A 578 -17.18 -13.90 -23.59
N LEU A 579 -16.54 -15.00 -23.20
CA LEU A 579 -15.29 -15.47 -23.82
C LEU A 579 -15.43 -15.69 -25.33
N LYS A 580 -16.59 -16.17 -25.79
CA LYS A 580 -16.86 -16.42 -27.21
C LYS A 580 -17.16 -15.15 -28.01
N LYS A 581 -17.91 -14.20 -27.42
CA LYS A 581 -18.42 -13.02 -28.15
C LYS A 581 -17.54 -11.78 -28.00
N PHE A 582 -16.86 -11.65 -26.87
CA PHE A 582 -16.04 -10.50 -26.51
C PHE A 582 -14.58 -10.93 -26.27
N GLY A 583 -14.10 -11.95 -26.99
CA GLY A 583 -12.74 -12.48 -26.84
C GLY A 583 -11.62 -11.48 -27.15
N SER A 584 -11.91 -10.36 -27.80
CA SER A 584 -10.99 -9.23 -28.00
C SER A 584 -10.92 -8.28 -26.79
N GLU A 585 -11.91 -8.31 -25.91
CA GLU A 585 -12.02 -7.45 -24.73
C GLU A 585 -11.35 -8.12 -23.53
N GLU A 586 -10.05 -7.93 -23.36
CA GLU A 586 -9.24 -8.65 -22.37
C GLU A 586 -9.75 -8.45 -20.94
N LYS A 587 -10.05 -7.20 -20.52
CA LYS A 587 -10.57 -6.88 -19.19
C LYS A 587 -11.90 -7.60 -18.91
N VAL A 588 -12.80 -7.61 -19.88
CA VAL A 588 -14.11 -8.26 -19.76
C VAL A 588 -13.98 -9.78 -19.68
N CYS A 589 -13.06 -10.37 -20.45
CA CYS A 589 -12.74 -11.79 -20.37
C CYS A 589 -12.14 -12.15 -19.02
N LEU A 590 -11.23 -11.32 -18.49
CA LEU A 590 -10.62 -11.52 -17.18
C LEU A 590 -11.68 -11.48 -16.06
N ASP A 591 -12.57 -10.49 -16.07
CA ASP A 591 -13.66 -10.37 -15.10
C ASP A 591 -14.64 -11.57 -15.18
N ALA A 592 -14.91 -12.07 -16.39
CA ALA A 592 -15.74 -13.27 -16.57
C ALA A 592 -15.09 -14.53 -16.00
N VAL A 593 -13.77 -14.70 -16.17
CA VAL A 593 -13.08 -15.85 -15.57
C VAL A 593 -12.98 -15.69 -14.05
N ASN A 594 -12.76 -14.47 -13.54
CA ASN A 594 -12.76 -14.20 -12.10
C ASN A 594 -14.13 -14.48 -11.45
N LEU A 595 -15.23 -14.24 -12.17
CA LEU A 595 -16.57 -14.69 -11.75
C LEU A 595 -16.63 -16.22 -11.60
N LEU A 596 -16.05 -16.98 -12.54
CA LEU A 596 -16.00 -18.44 -12.43
C LEU A 596 -15.15 -18.89 -11.23
N ILE A 597 -14.01 -18.23 -10.99
CA ILE A 597 -13.14 -18.53 -9.83
C ILE A 597 -13.86 -18.29 -8.51
N GLY A 598 -14.60 -17.17 -8.39
CA GLY A 598 -15.35 -16.84 -7.17
C GLY A 598 -16.47 -17.82 -6.82
N MET A 599 -16.83 -18.73 -7.74
CA MET A 599 -17.83 -19.79 -7.53
C MET A 599 -17.23 -21.11 -7.05
N ILE A 600 -15.90 -21.29 -7.14
CA ILE A 600 -15.26 -22.60 -6.96
C ILE A 600 -15.47 -23.12 -5.53
N ASP A 601 -15.20 -22.30 -4.52
CA ASP A 601 -15.25 -22.72 -3.12
C ASP A 601 -16.62 -23.28 -2.72
N ALA A 602 -17.71 -22.68 -3.24
CA ALA A 602 -19.06 -23.08 -2.91
C ALA A 602 -19.66 -24.16 -3.84
N TYR A 603 -19.26 -24.18 -5.12
CA TYR A 603 -19.95 -24.96 -6.16
C TYR A 603 -19.04 -25.89 -6.96
N ALA A 604 -17.80 -26.17 -6.55
CA ALA A 604 -16.85 -27.02 -7.30
C ALA A 604 -17.46 -28.35 -7.78
N THR A 605 -18.16 -29.08 -6.92
CA THR A 605 -18.78 -30.38 -7.27
C THR A 605 -19.90 -30.21 -8.32
N SER A 606 -20.72 -29.17 -8.19
CA SER A 606 -21.80 -28.87 -9.14
C SER A 606 -21.24 -28.38 -10.48
N LEU A 607 -20.16 -27.60 -10.47
CA LEU A 607 -19.44 -27.16 -11.67
C LEU A 607 -18.80 -28.35 -12.40
N ALA A 608 -18.11 -29.24 -11.67
CA ALA A 608 -17.43 -30.41 -12.26
C ALA A 608 -18.41 -31.43 -12.86
N SER A 609 -19.64 -31.49 -12.36
CA SER A 609 -20.69 -32.39 -12.87
C SER A 609 -21.58 -31.76 -13.94
N ALA A 610 -21.44 -30.45 -14.23
CA ALA A 610 -22.28 -29.74 -15.19
C ALA A 610 -21.95 -30.15 -16.64
N PRO A 611 -22.85 -30.78 -17.39
CA PRO A 611 -22.59 -31.16 -18.78
C PRO A 611 -22.40 -29.92 -19.67
N GLU A 612 -23.11 -28.83 -19.38
CA GLU A 612 -23.00 -27.59 -20.14
C GLU A 612 -21.58 -27.02 -20.11
N LEU A 613 -20.81 -27.20 -19.03
CA LEU A 613 -19.42 -26.74 -18.96
C LEU A 613 -18.59 -27.37 -20.08
N PHE A 614 -18.69 -28.69 -20.22
CA PHE A 614 -17.95 -29.44 -21.25
C PHE A 614 -18.45 -29.15 -22.66
N ASP A 615 -19.76 -28.93 -22.83
CA ASP A 615 -20.32 -28.55 -24.13
C ASP A 615 -19.73 -27.22 -24.62
N HIS A 616 -19.60 -26.22 -23.74
CA HIS A 616 -19.00 -24.93 -24.08
C HIS A 616 -17.48 -25.05 -24.32
N LEU A 617 -16.77 -25.84 -23.49
CA LEU A 617 -15.33 -26.09 -23.67
C LEU A 617 -15.03 -26.73 -25.02
N SER A 618 -15.87 -27.67 -25.48
CA SER A 618 -15.68 -28.34 -26.78
C SER A 618 -15.78 -27.40 -28.00
N GLN A 619 -16.43 -26.24 -27.82
CA GLN A 619 -16.65 -25.26 -28.88
C GLN A 619 -15.63 -24.12 -28.87
N LEU A 620 -14.70 -24.11 -27.91
CA LEU A 620 -13.82 -23.00 -27.65
C LEU A 620 -12.35 -23.43 -27.75
N ASP A 621 -11.55 -22.70 -28.51
CA ASP A 621 -10.10 -22.88 -28.47
C ASP A 621 -9.54 -22.04 -27.32
N ILE A 622 -9.30 -22.69 -26.17
CA ILE A 622 -8.76 -22.02 -24.98
C ILE A 622 -7.41 -21.36 -25.31
N ALA A 623 -6.60 -22.01 -26.13
CA ALA A 623 -5.30 -21.48 -26.54
C ALA A 623 -5.43 -20.21 -27.39
N ALA A 624 -6.60 -19.88 -27.95
CA ALA A 624 -6.80 -18.64 -28.70
C ALA A 624 -7.31 -17.46 -27.85
N LEU A 625 -7.64 -17.67 -26.57
CA LEU A 625 -8.19 -16.63 -25.70
C LEU A 625 -7.12 -15.81 -24.98
N PRO A 626 -7.23 -14.47 -24.85
CA PRO A 626 -6.31 -13.67 -24.05
C PRO A 626 -6.19 -14.14 -22.59
N SER A 627 -7.31 -14.49 -21.95
CA SER A 627 -7.37 -14.91 -20.53
C SER A 627 -7.12 -16.41 -20.30
N ARG A 628 -6.46 -17.11 -21.23
CA ARG A 628 -6.30 -18.58 -21.21
C ARG A 628 -5.63 -19.15 -19.95
N THR A 629 -4.61 -18.47 -19.44
CA THR A 629 -3.89 -18.88 -18.23
C THR A 629 -4.82 -18.88 -17.03
N LEU A 630 -5.62 -17.83 -16.89
CA LEU A 630 -6.58 -17.70 -15.79
C LEU A 630 -7.75 -18.69 -15.94
N LEU A 631 -8.25 -18.90 -17.16
CA LEU A 631 -9.31 -19.88 -17.42
C LEU A 631 -8.83 -21.30 -17.11
N MET A 632 -7.61 -21.65 -17.53
CA MET A 632 -7.04 -22.96 -17.22
C MET A 632 -6.84 -23.15 -15.72
N LYS A 633 -6.37 -22.12 -15.01
CA LYS A 633 -6.31 -22.11 -13.54
C LYS A 633 -7.69 -22.41 -12.93
N ALA A 634 -8.73 -21.71 -13.37
CA ALA A 634 -10.09 -21.90 -12.87
C ALA A 634 -10.60 -23.34 -13.10
N LEU A 635 -10.43 -23.88 -14.31
CA LEU A 635 -10.85 -25.23 -14.67
C LEU A 635 -10.16 -26.31 -13.84
N VAL A 636 -8.85 -26.16 -13.60
CA VAL A 636 -8.08 -27.08 -12.75
C VAL A 636 -8.50 -26.96 -11.29
N LEU A 637 -8.76 -25.75 -10.79
CA LEU A 637 -9.26 -25.53 -9.43
C LEU A 637 -10.65 -26.12 -9.21
N ILE A 638 -11.57 -26.04 -10.19
CA ILE A 638 -12.88 -26.74 -10.12
C ILE A 638 -12.67 -28.25 -9.94
N GLY A 639 -11.77 -28.82 -10.73
CA GLY A 639 -11.41 -30.23 -10.62
C GLY A 639 -10.73 -30.56 -9.29
N ALA A 640 -9.87 -29.67 -8.76
CA ALA A 640 -9.16 -29.91 -7.51
C ALA A 640 -10.07 -29.80 -6.27
N ALA A 641 -10.98 -28.83 -6.24
CA ALA A 641 -11.83 -28.51 -5.10
C ALA A 641 -13.05 -29.43 -4.94
N THR A 642 -13.37 -30.26 -5.95
CA THR A 642 -14.46 -31.25 -5.81
C THR A 642 -14.08 -32.37 -4.85
N ASN A 643 -15.03 -32.79 -4.01
CA ASN A 643 -14.83 -33.90 -3.06
C ASN A 643 -15.03 -35.30 -3.70
N ASP A 644 -15.37 -35.36 -4.99
CA ASP A 644 -15.64 -36.61 -5.72
C ASP A 644 -14.45 -37.04 -6.59
N GLN A 645 -13.79 -38.14 -6.23
CA GLN A 645 -12.64 -38.69 -6.95
C GLN A 645 -12.94 -39.08 -8.41
N GLN A 646 -14.17 -39.45 -8.74
CA GLN A 646 -14.54 -39.79 -10.11
C GLN A 646 -14.63 -38.51 -10.95
N LEU A 647 -15.26 -37.46 -10.42
CA LEU A 647 -15.31 -36.15 -11.09
C LEU A 647 -13.92 -35.53 -11.27
N GLN A 648 -13.02 -35.70 -10.29
CA GLN A 648 -11.62 -35.29 -10.42
C GLN A 648 -10.94 -35.95 -11.62
N LYS A 649 -11.11 -37.27 -11.77
CA LYS A 649 -10.56 -38.03 -12.90
C LYS A 649 -11.18 -37.61 -14.23
N ASP A 650 -12.49 -37.42 -14.26
CA ASP A 650 -13.21 -37.02 -15.47
C ASP A 650 -12.81 -35.61 -15.92
N MET A 651 -12.65 -34.66 -14.99
CA MET A 651 -12.14 -33.32 -15.24
C MET A 651 -10.72 -33.37 -15.81
N SER A 652 -9.83 -34.13 -15.19
CA SER A 652 -8.46 -34.34 -15.68
C SER A 652 -8.45 -34.89 -17.11
N ALA A 653 -9.22 -35.95 -17.36
CA ALA A 653 -9.26 -36.62 -18.65
C ALA A 653 -9.84 -35.74 -19.78
N LYS A 654 -10.77 -34.83 -19.45
CA LYS A 654 -11.40 -33.95 -20.43
C LYS A 654 -10.66 -32.64 -20.67
N ILE A 655 -9.84 -32.18 -19.72
CA ILE A 655 -9.17 -30.87 -19.79
C ILE A 655 -7.65 -31.04 -19.99
N LEU A 656 -6.99 -31.84 -19.14
CA LEU A 656 -5.53 -31.96 -19.15
C LEU A 656 -5.05 -32.89 -20.27
N ASP A 657 -5.65 -34.08 -20.43
CA ASP A 657 -5.17 -35.05 -21.44
C ASP A 657 -5.17 -34.48 -22.87
N PRO A 658 -6.25 -33.81 -23.36
CA PRO A 658 -6.24 -33.24 -24.70
C PRO A 658 -5.20 -32.13 -24.87
N LEU A 659 -4.98 -31.33 -23.82
CA LEU A 659 -3.99 -30.26 -23.80
C LEU A 659 -2.57 -30.83 -23.89
N GLY A 660 -2.26 -31.87 -23.10
CA GLY A 660 -0.98 -32.57 -23.14
C GLY A 660 -0.70 -33.22 -24.50
N VAL A 661 -1.70 -33.89 -25.09
CA VAL A 661 -1.58 -34.50 -26.43
C VAL A 661 -1.35 -33.44 -27.51
N ARG A 662 -2.08 -32.32 -27.49
CA ARG A 662 -1.90 -31.22 -28.44
C ARG A 662 -0.50 -30.61 -28.31
N PHE A 663 -0.04 -30.35 -27.09
CA PHE A 663 1.32 -29.83 -26.84
C PHE A 663 2.39 -30.80 -27.36
N ALA A 664 2.30 -32.08 -27.05
CA ALA A 664 3.25 -33.08 -27.52
C ALA A 664 3.28 -33.20 -29.05
N SER A 665 2.12 -33.03 -29.72
CA SER A 665 2.02 -32.99 -31.19
C SER A 665 2.74 -31.77 -31.77
N VAL A 666 2.45 -30.56 -31.26
CA VAL A 666 3.03 -29.31 -31.77
C VAL A 666 4.54 -29.25 -31.54
N CYS A 667 5.05 -29.83 -30.44
CA CYS A 667 6.48 -29.97 -30.18
C CYS A 667 7.23 -30.77 -31.27
N GLN A 668 6.55 -31.64 -32.02
CA GLN A 668 7.15 -32.44 -33.10
C GLN A 668 7.07 -31.74 -34.47
N GLU A 669 6.35 -30.62 -34.59
CA GLU A 669 6.19 -29.89 -35.83
C GLU A 669 7.46 -29.09 -36.20
N VAL A 670 7.60 -28.84 -37.51
CA VAL A 670 8.74 -28.10 -38.06
C VAL A 670 8.70 -26.65 -37.55
N PRO A 671 9.84 -26.09 -37.08
CA PRO A 671 9.90 -24.70 -36.61
C PRO A 671 9.33 -23.70 -37.64
N SER A 672 8.40 -22.87 -37.19
CA SER A 672 7.83 -21.73 -37.93
C SER A 672 7.24 -20.71 -36.96
N SER A 673 7.00 -19.48 -37.40
CA SER A 673 6.39 -18.44 -36.56
C SER A 673 5.02 -18.85 -36.01
N ASP A 674 4.22 -19.54 -36.82
CA ASP A 674 2.88 -19.96 -36.45
C ASP A 674 2.92 -21.09 -35.40
N VAL A 675 3.88 -22.01 -35.53
CA VAL A 675 4.14 -23.06 -34.53
C VAL A 675 4.65 -22.45 -33.23
N ASP A 676 5.53 -21.46 -33.30
CA ASP A 676 6.07 -20.79 -32.11
C ASP A 676 4.97 -20.02 -31.36
N SER A 677 4.06 -19.35 -32.07
CA SER A 677 2.88 -18.72 -31.45
C SER A 677 1.99 -19.76 -30.77
N GLN A 678 1.69 -20.88 -31.43
CA GLN A 678 0.89 -21.95 -30.84
C GLN A 678 1.56 -22.56 -29.60
N LEU A 679 2.89 -22.70 -29.60
CA LEU A 679 3.64 -23.17 -28.45
C LEU A 679 3.51 -22.20 -27.27
N VAL A 680 3.64 -20.89 -27.50
CA VAL A 680 3.45 -19.87 -26.46
C VAL A 680 2.05 -20.01 -25.85
N ASP A 681 1.02 -20.09 -26.68
CA ASP A 681 -0.36 -20.21 -26.24
C ASP A 681 -0.58 -21.47 -25.37
N LEU A 682 -0.02 -22.61 -25.79
CA LEU A 682 -0.13 -23.88 -25.06
C LEU A 682 0.68 -23.86 -23.76
N ILE A 683 1.89 -23.30 -23.76
CA ILE A 683 2.72 -23.15 -22.55
C ILE A 683 2.02 -22.23 -21.54
N GLN A 684 1.37 -21.15 -21.99
CA GLN A 684 0.54 -20.29 -21.13
C GLN A 684 -0.67 -21.01 -20.54
N CYS A 685 -1.27 -21.98 -21.26
CA CYS A 685 -2.26 -22.87 -20.67
C CYS A 685 -1.63 -23.75 -19.59
N MET A 686 -0.47 -24.37 -19.84
CA MET A 686 0.27 -25.16 -18.82
C MET A 686 0.64 -24.31 -17.59
N ASP A 687 0.96 -23.03 -17.80
CA ASP A 687 1.21 -22.08 -16.72
C ASP A 687 -0.03 -21.90 -15.83
N GLY A 688 -1.21 -21.83 -16.45
CA GLY A 688 -2.48 -21.82 -15.74
C GLY A 688 -2.71 -23.07 -14.89
N VAL A 689 -2.31 -24.24 -15.40
CA VAL A 689 -2.33 -25.51 -14.64
C VAL A 689 -1.40 -25.42 -13.43
N ALA A 690 -0.17 -24.91 -13.60
CA ALA A 690 0.80 -24.76 -12.50
C ALA A 690 0.29 -23.78 -11.42
N ARG A 691 -0.34 -22.66 -11.82
CA ARG A 691 -0.94 -21.67 -10.89
C ARG A 691 -2.12 -22.20 -10.07
N ALA A 692 -2.69 -23.35 -10.46
CA ALA A 692 -3.75 -24.03 -9.72
C ALA A 692 -3.23 -25.04 -8.68
N GLY A 693 -1.91 -25.05 -8.42
CA GLY A 693 -1.30 -25.87 -7.38
C GLY A 693 -1.94 -25.68 -6.00
N GLN A 694 -2.49 -26.78 -5.45
CA GLN A 694 -3.04 -26.86 -4.10
C GLN A 694 -2.44 -28.10 -3.40
N PRO A 695 -2.39 -28.14 -2.05
CA PRO A 695 -1.80 -29.27 -1.33
C PRO A 695 -2.34 -30.64 -1.74
N HIS A 696 -3.65 -30.75 -1.95
CA HIS A 696 -4.31 -32.02 -2.30
C HIS A 696 -4.27 -32.38 -3.80
N SER A 697 -4.02 -31.42 -4.69
CA SER A 697 -3.99 -31.63 -6.15
C SER A 697 -2.56 -31.75 -6.71
N ALA A 698 -1.55 -31.31 -5.96
CA ALA A 698 -0.18 -31.20 -6.41
C ALA A 698 0.38 -32.49 -7.04
N ALA A 699 0.12 -33.65 -6.44
CA ALA A 699 0.59 -34.93 -6.98
C ALA A 699 0.02 -35.27 -8.38
N ILE A 700 -1.24 -34.90 -8.64
CA ILE A 700 -1.88 -35.11 -9.95
C ILE A 700 -1.31 -34.12 -10.96
N LEU A 701 -1.21 -32.85 -10.58
CA LEU A 701 -0.67 -31.80 -11.44
C LEU A 701 0.79 -32.04 -11.78
N PHE A 702 1.58 -32.53 -10.82
CA PHE A 702 2.97 -32.92 -11.03
C PHE A 702 3.10 -33.99 -12.12
N LYS A 703 2.32 -35.07 -12.04
CA LYS A 703 2.33 -36.15 -13.05
C LYS A 703 2.01 -35.65 -14.45
N PHE A 704 1.18 -34.63 -14.57
CA PHE A 704 0.85 -34.00 -15.85
C PHE A 704 1.94 -33.03 -16.33
N LEU A 705 2.50 -32.20 -15.44
CA LEU A 705 3.47 -31.16 -15.78
C LEU A 705 4.89 -31.70 -16.00
N CYS A 706 5.25 -32.84 -15.40
CA CYS A 706 6.60 -33.40 -15.52
C CYS A 706 6.96 -33.74 -16.99
N PRO A 707 6.15 -34.48 -17.77
CA PRO A 707 6.42 -34.72 -19.19
C PRO A 707 6.45 -33.44 -20.04
N VAL A 708 5.69 -32.42 -19.64
CA VAL A 708 5.69 -31.09 -20.31
C VAL A 708 7.05 -30.42 -20.10
N LEU A 709 7.55 -30.40 -18.86
CA LEU A 709 8.87 -29.84 -18.54
C LEU A 709 10.00 -30.59 -19.25
N GLU A 710 9.94 -31.93 -19.30
CA GLU A 710 10.92 -32.73 -20.04
C GLU A 710 10.98 -32.34 -21.52
N SER A 711 9.83 -32.01 -22.12
CA SER A 711 9.73 -31.53 -23.51
C SER A 711 10.25 -30.10 -23.69
N CYS A 712 10.18 -29.26 -22.65
CA CYS A 712 10.69 -27.89 -22.68
C CYS A 712 12.22 -27.83 -22.83
N VAL A 713 12.98 -28.82 -22.32
CA VAL A 713 14.45 -28.87 -22.44
C VAL A 713 14.93 -28.84 -23.90
N PRO A 714 14.56 -29.80 -24.77
CA PRO A 714 14.94 -29.75 -26.19
C PRO A 714 14.26 -28.61 -26.94
N LEU A 715 13.06 -28.19 -26.52
CA LEU A 715 12.34 -27.09 -27.15
C LEU A 715 13.10 -25.77 -27.01
N MET A 716 13.54 -25.43 -25.79
CA MET A 716 14.32 -24.23 -25.49
C MET A 716 15.59 -24.15 -26.34
N LYS A 717 16.26 -25.29 -26.56
CA LYS A 717 17.44 -25.36 -27.43
C LYS A 717 17.10 -25.17 -28.91
N SER A 718 16.06 -25.85 -29.40
CA SER A 718 15.68 -25.79 -30.81
C SER A 718 15.05 -24.45 -31.22
N ARG A 719 14.53 -23.69 -30.25
CA ARG A 719 13.84 -22.40 -30.44
C ARG A 719 14.58 -21.24 -29.76
N SER A 720 15.90 -21.32 -29.62
CA SER A 720 16.71 -20.28 -28.96
C SER A 720 16.59 -18.89 -29.62
N TYR A 721 16.12 -18.82 -30.86
CA TYR A 721 15.82 -17.57 -31.58
C TYR A 721 14.50 -16.90 -31.18
N SER A 722 13.53 -17.64 -30.61
CA SER A 722 12.17 -17.16 -30.35
C SER A 722 11.98 -16.74 -28.89
N GLN A 723 12.16 -15.45 -28.60
CA GLN A 723 12.06 -14.92 -27.24
C GLN A 723 10.69 -15.13 -26.57
N PRO A 724 9.55 -15.02 -27.26
CA PRO A 724 8.25 -15.32 -26.66
C PRO A 724 8.14 -16.77 -26.12
N VAL A 725 8.69 -17.75 -26.85
CA VAL A 725 8.71 -19.16 -26.40
C VAL A 725 9.61 -19.30 -25.17
N ILE A 726 10.78 -18.68 -25.17
CA ILE A 726 11.72 -18.72 -24.04
C ILE A 726 11.09 -18.11 -22.77
N ALA A 727 10.51 -16.91 -22.89
CA ALA A 727 9.84 -16.22 -21.78
C ALA A 727 8.67 -17.06 -21.22
N ALA A 728 7.86 -17.68 -22.10
CA ALA A 728 6.77 -18.56 -21.67
C ALA A 728 7.28 -19.78 -20.88
N ILE A 729 8.40 -20.40 -21.30
CA ILE A 729 9.00 -21.52 -20.56
C ILE A 729 9.52 -21.07 -19.19
N LEU A 730 10.20 -19.91 -19.11
CA LEU A 730 10.67 -19.37 -17.83
C LEU A 730 9.50 -19.10 -16.87
N GLN A 731 8.44 -18.47 -17.36
CA GLN A 731 7.25 -18.18 -16.58
C GLN A 731 6.58 -19.44 -16.02
N LEU A 732 6.48 -20.49 -16.85
CA LEU A 732 5.96 -21.80 -16.43
C LEU A 732 6.82 -22.41 -15.31
N ILE A 733 8.14 -22.38 -15.45
CA ILE A 733 9.06 -22.95 -14.45
C ILE A 733 8.95 -22.17 -13.13
N GLN A 734 8.92 -20.84 -13.19
CA GLN A 734 8.76 -19.99 -12.01
C GLN A 734 7.48 -20.35 -11.23
N ASN A 735 6.35 -20.51 -11.91
CA ASN A 735 5.10 -20.91 -11.26
C ASN A 735 5.13 -22.35 -10.74
N ILE A 736 5.79 -23.28 -11.43
CA ILE A 736 5.96 -24.65 -10.92
C ILE A 736 6.81 -24.66 -9.65
N THR A 737 7.93 -23.94 -9.62
CA THR A 737 8.81 -23.88 -8.44
C THR A 737 8.15 -23.23 -7.23
N THR A 738 7.23 -22.28 -7.45
CA THR A 738 6.60 -21.51 -6.36
C THR A 738 5.24 -22.05 -5.92
N LYS A 739 4.49 -22.73 -6.80
CA LYS A 739 3.09 -23.16 -6.53
C LYS A 739 2.88 -24.67 -6.51
N VAL A 740 3.74 -25.45 -7.17
CA VAL A 740 3.57 -26.91 -7.27
C VAL A 740 4.62 -27.63 -6.44
N SER A 741 5.90 -27.29 -6.63
CA SER A 741 7.03 -27.98 -6.01
C SER A 741 6.98 -28.01 -4.47
N ILE A 742 6.41 -26.96 -3.86
CA ILE A 742 6.25 -26.81 -2.42
C ILE A 742 5.33 -27.87 -1.78
N TYR A 743 4.52 -28.57 -2.59
CA TYR A 743 3.56 -29.58 -2.14
C TYR A 743 3.92 -31.01 -2.62
N VAL A 744 5.06 -31.18 -3.29
CA VAL A 744 5.53 -32.51 -3.75
C VAL A 744 6.37 -33.13 -2.64
N ASP A 745 5.76 -34.04 -1.87
CA ASP A 745 6.41 -34.71 -0.73
C ASP A 745 7.18 -35.99 -1.13
N ASP A 746 6.86 -36.59 -2.28
CA ASP A 746 7.56 -37.79 -2.74
C ASP A 746 8.98 -37.43 -3.21
N LYS A 747 9.98 -38.11 -2.62
CA LYS A 747 11.40 -37.80 -2.86
C LYS A 747 11.84 -38.09 -4.30
N GLU A 748 11.29 -39.11 -4.95
CA GLU A 748 11.67 -39.49 -6.31
C GLU A 748 11.05 -38.53 -7.33
N ASP A 749 9.78 -38.18 -7.13
CA ASP A 749 9.06 -37.17 -7.91
C ASP A 749 9.73 -35.79 -7.76
N SER A 750 10.05 -35.39 -6.52
CA SER A 750 10.81 -34.18 -6.23
C SER A 750 12.16 -34.18 -6.96
N ALA A 751 12.99 -35.22 -6.78
CA ALA A 751 14.30 -35.30 -7.43
C ALA A 751 14.20 -35.21 -8.97
N THR A 752 13.19 -35.84 -9.56
CA THR A 752 12.94 -35.80 -11.02
C THR A 752 12.57 -34.39 -11.49
N LEU A 753 11.71 -33.69 -10.74
CA LEU A 753 11.32 -32.32 -11.02
C LEU A 753 12.53 -31.39 -11.03
N TYR A 754 13.33 -31.44 -9.96
CA TYR A 754 14.49 -30.59 -9.78
C TYR A 754 15.56 -30.86 -10.84
N ARG A 755 15.83 -32.13 -11.15
CA ARG A 755 16.76 -32.49 -12.22
C ARG A 755 16.33 -31.89 -13.56
N THR A 756 15.03 -31.92 -13.86
CA THR A 756 14.50 -31.37 -15.11
C THR A 756 14.61 -29.84 -15.14
N ILE A 757 14.26 -29.16 -14.05
CA ILE A 757 14.40 -27.70 -13.93
C ILE A 757 15.86 -27.27 -14.11
N ILE A 758 16.78 -27.98 -13.47
CA ILE A 758 18.23 -27.76 -13.60
C ILE A 758 18.69 -27.88 -15.06
N MET A 759 18.22 -28.90 -15.78
CA MET A 759 18.53 -29.07 -17.21
C MET A 759 18.02 -27.89 -18.05
N ILE A 760 16.83 -27.36 -17.75
CA ILE A 760 16.30 -26.19 -18.48
C ILE A 760 17.13 -24.93 -18.17
N VAL A 761 17.45 -24.70 -16.90
CA VAL A 761 18.30 -23.58 -16.47
C VAL A 761 19.67 -23.62 -17.15
N ASP A 762 20.28 -24.81 -17.24
CA ASP A 762 21.55 -25.00 -17.94
C ASP A 762 21.45 -24.71 -19.45
N VAL A 763 20.37 -25.16 -20.10
CA VAL A 763 20.13 -24.86 -21.52
C VAL A 763 19.93 -23.36 -21.72
N TYR A 764 19.09 -22.70 -20.91
CA TYR A 764 18.85 -21.25 -20.97
C TYR A 764 20.17 -20.48 -20.87
N ARG A 765 20.97 -20.80 -19.85
CA ARG A 765 22.28 -20.18 -19.63
C ARG A 765 23.19 -20.30 -20.85
N SER A 766 23.30 -21.51 -21.40
CA SER A 766 24.21 -21.77 -22.51
C SER A 766 23.78 -21.10 -23.82
N GLU A 767 22.47 -21.09 -24.12
CA GLU A 767 21.95 -20.60 -25.40
C GLU A 767 21.64 -19.08 -25.38
N GLN A 768 21.28 -18.50 -24.23
CA GLN A 768 20.85 -17.09 -24.14
C GLN A 768 21.93 -16.13 -23.62
N SER A 769 23.06 -16.60 -23.09
CA SER A 769 24.13 -15.76 -22.53
C SER A 769 24.54 -14.59 -23.44
N SER A 770 24.69 -14.83 -24.74
CA SER A 770 25.11 -13.81 -25.71
C SER A 770 24.11 -12.68 -25.92
N ARG A 771 22.81 -12.90 -25.63
CA ARG A 771 21.73 -11.91 -25.79
C ARG A 771 21.89 -10.71 -24.85
N PHE A 772 22.51 -10.92 -23.70
CA PHE A 772 22.62 -9.93 -22.64
C PHE A 772 23.93 -9.12 -22.70
N ILE A 773 24.82 -9.43 -23.64
CA ILE A 773 26.06 -8.67 -23.82
C ILE A 773 25.72 -7.24 -24.24
N GLY A 774 26.19 -6.27 -23.45
CA GLY A 774 25.94 -4.85 -23.71
C GLY A 774 24.52 -4.37 -23.35
N MET A 775 23.80 -5.15 -22.53
CA MET A 775 22.48 -4.74 -22.00
C MET A 775 22.57 -3.43 -21.22
N THR A 776 21.53 -2.61 -21.34
CA THR A 776 21.40 -1.31 -20.67
C THR A 776 20.11 -1.19 -19.86
N GLU A 777 19.97 -0.12 -19.08
CA GLU A 777 18.77 0.24 -18.32
C GLU A 777 17.48 0.43 -19.16
N ASN A 778 17.58 0.53 -20.49
CA ASN A 778 16.42 0.67 -21.38
C ASN A 778 15.90 -0.67 -21.96
N ASP A 779 16.56 -1.79 -21.67
CA ASP A 779 16.18 -3.11 -22.19
C ASP A 779 15.19 -3.83 -21.25
N GLU A 780 13.97 -3.31 -21.09
CA GLU A 780 12.96 -3.83 -20.14
C GLU A 780 12.66 -5.33 -20.33
N ASP A 781 12.43 -5.79 -21.56
CA ASP A 781 12.13 -7.20 -21.85
C ASP A 781 13.27 -8.15 -21.41
N LYS A 782 14.53 -7.73 -21.63
CA LYS A 782 15.71 -8.51 -21.19
C LYS A 782 15.82 -8.49 -19.67
N GLY A 783 15.49 -7.36 -19.03
CA GLY A 783 15.42 -7.23 -17.58
C GLY A 783 14.42 -8.19 -16.96
N ASN A 784 13.20 -8.24 -17.51
CA ASN A 784 12.14 -9.12 -17.05
C ASN A 784 12.54 -10.61 -17.17
N ASP A 785 13.16 -11.01 -18.28
CA ASP A 785 13.65 -12.39 -18.45
C ASP A 785 14.72 -12.77 -17.41
N LEU A 786 15.64 -11.84 -17.07
CA LEU A 786 16.65 -12.07 -16.03
C LEU A 786 16.05 -12.10 -14.63
N VAL A 787 15.05 -11.27 -14.36
CA VAL A 787 14.30 -11.30 -13.09
C VAL A 787 13.63 -12.66 -12.89
N LEU A 788 12.93 -13.18 -13.91
CA LEU A 788 12.35 -14.52 -13.87
C LEU A 788 13.41 -15.59 -13.65
N PHE A 789 14.54 -15.48 -14.36
CA PHE A 789 15.64 -16.43 -14.22
C PHE A 789 16.26 -16.44 -12.81
N LEU A 790 16.47 -15.26 -12.20
CA LEU A 790 16.98 -15.13 -10.83
C LEU A 790 16.00 -15.68 -9.78
N ASP A 791 14.70 -15.49 -9.97
CA ASP A 791 13.68 -16.08 -9.10
C ASP A 791 13.71 -17.61 -9.16
N ILE A 792 13.83 -18.18 -10.37
CA ILE A 792 13.95 -19.64 -10.56
C ILE A 792 15.21 -20.16 -9.85
N LEU A 793 16.36 -19.51 -10.02
CA LEU A 793 17.60 -19.89 -9.34
C LEU A 793 17.46 -19.85 -7.82
N SER A 794 16.80 -18.81 -7.28
CA SER A 794 16.56 -18.66 -5.84
C SER A 794 15.67 -19.77 -5.27
N ASN A 795 14.62 -20.15 -6.01
CA ASN A 795 13.73 -21.24 -5.63
C ASN A 795 14.43 -22.60 -5.65
N VAL A 796 15.28 -22.82 -6.65
CA VAL A 796 16.08 -24.05 -6.77
C VAL A 796 17.09 -24.15 -5.63
N LEU A 797 17.79 -23.06 -5.31
CA LEU A 797 18.74 -23.01 -4.20
C LEU A 797 18.05 -23.23 -2.83
N SER A 798 16.85 -22.67 -2.64
CA SER A 798 16.14 -22.76 -1.36
C SER A 798 15.73 -24.19 -0.99
N LYS A 799 15.44 -25.07 -1.96
CA LYS A 799 15.06 -26.45 -1.63
C LYS A 799 16.25 -27.34 -1.27
N ASP A 800 17.41 -27.13 -1.90
CA ASP A 800 18.66 -27.83 -1.53
C ASP A 800 18.98 -27.65 -0.03
N ILE A 801 18.71 -26.46 0.50
CA ILE A 801 18.92 -26.11 1.92
C ILE A 801 17.97 -26.89 2.83
N LEU A 802 16.73 -27.10 2.40
CA LEU A 802 15.69 -27.76 3.20
C LEU A 802 15.83 -29.29 3.23
N GLU A 803 16.30 -29.92 2.15
CA GLU A 803 16.35 -31.38 2.03
C GLU A 803 17.66 -32.01 2.54
N GLY A 804 18.69 -31.21 2.82
CA GLY A 804 19.98 -31.67 3.33
C GLY A 804 20.72 -32.50 2.27
N GLY A 805 21.69 -31.88 1.58
CA GLY A 805 22.40 -32.48 0.47
C GLY A 805 23.07 -33.82 0.82
N GLU A 806 22.44 -34.93 0.44
CA GLU A 806 23.10 -36.22 0.29
C GLU A 806 23.02 -36.70 -1.17
N ASP A 807 24.18 -37.16 -1.66
CA ASP A 807 24.47 -37.91 -2.89
C ASP A 807 24.33 -37.25 -4.28
N ASN A 808 25.51 -36.99 -4.89
CA ASN A 808 25.88 -37.16 -6.32
C ASN A 808 24.97 -36.64 -7.46
N VAL A 809 23.92 -35.88 -7.19
CA VAL A 809 23.13 -35.16 -8.20
C VAL A 809 23.66 -33.74 -8.35
N THR A 810 23.61 -33.17 -9.55
CA THR A 810 23.90 -31.75 -9.78
C THR A 810 23.01 -30.92 -8.86
N THR A 811 23.58 -30.28 -7.85
CA THR A 811 22.79 -29.53 -6.86
C THR A 811 22.34 -28.19 -7.47
N GLY A 812 21.22 -27.66 -7.00
CA GLY A 812 20.80 -26.30 -7.28
C GLY A 812 21.89 -25.25 -7.01
N ALA A 813 22.69 -25.46 -5.95
CA ALA A 813 23.88 -24.65 -5.67
C ALA A 813 24.94 -24.70 -6.80
N GLN A 814 25.20 -25.87 -7.39
CA GLN A 814 26.14 -25.99 -8.53
C GLN A 814 25.62 -25.26 -9.77
N VAL A 815 24.31 -25.29 -10.02
CA VAL A 815 23.68 -24.65 -11.18
C VAL A 815 23.61 -23.13 -11.00
N ALA A 816 23.30 -22.66 -9.79
CA ALA A 816 23.39 -21.24 -9.44
C ALA A 816 24.82 -20.72 -9.59
N LEU A 817 25.81 -21.47 -9.12
CA LEU A 817 27.23 -21.16 -9.30
C LEU A 817 27.61 -21.09 -10.80
N ALA A 818 27.17 -22.07 -11.59
CA ALA A 818 27.45 -22.12 -13.01
C ALA A 818 26.75 -20.98 -13.78
N SER A 819 25.58 -20.53 -13.30
CA SER A 819 24.83 -19.38 -13.83
C SER A 819 25.42 -18.04 -13.43
N LEU A 820 26.17 -17.98 -12.32
CA LEU A 820 26.82 -16.76 -11.85
C LEU A 820 27.82 -16.19 -12.86
N GLU A 821 28.52 -17.03 -13.63
CA GLU A 821 29.42 -16.58 -14.71
C GLU A 821 28.68 -15.76 -15.76
N MET A 822 27.51 -16.24 -16.19
CA MET A 822 26.64 -15.51 -17.12
C MET A 822 26.14 -14.23 -16.47
N LEU A 823 25.59 -14.29 -15.26
CA LEU A 823 25.02 -13.12 -14.57
C LEU A 823 26.06 -12.02 -14.36
N LEU A 824 27.27 -12.35 -13.87
CA LEU A 824 28.35 -11.38 -13.68
C LEU A 824 28.84 -10.76 -14.99
N SER A 825 28.73 -11.46 -16.13
CA SER A 825 29.04 -10.87 -17.43
C SER A 825 28.02 -9.80 -17.88
N VAL A 826 26.83 -9.81 -17.28
CA VAL A 826 25.72 -8.88 -17.59
C VAL A 826 25.67 -7.72 -16.62
N MET A 827 25.95 -7.96 -15.32
CA MET A 827 25.88 -6.97 -14.24
C MET A 827 26.92 -5.86 -14.38
N ASN A 828 26.60 -4.86 -15.20
CA ASN A 828 27.37 -3.64 -15.42
C ASN A 828 26.69 -2.42 -14.77
N GLU A 829 27.36 -1.27 -14.74
CA GLU A 829 26.86 -0.04 -14.10
C GLU A 829 25.45 0.38 -14.55
N SER A 830 25.11 0.20 -15.83
CA SER A 830 23.76 0.54 -16.33
C SER A 830 22.70 -0.49 -15.90
N VAL A 831 23.04 -1.77 -15.89
CA VAL A 831 22.12 -2.84 -15.47
C VAL A 831 21.86 -2.78 -13.97
N LEU A 832 22.85 -2.41 -13.16
CA LEU A 832 22.70 -2.26 -11.71
C LEU A 832 21.77 -1.10 -11.30
N LYS A 833 21.46 -0.17 -12.22
CA LYS A 833 20.45 0.86 -11.99
C LYS A 833 19.01 0.35 -12.14
N LEU A 834 18.80 -0.87 -12.62
CA LEU A 834 17.50 -1.54 -12.62
C LEU A 834 17.25 -2.14 -11.23
N PRO A 835 16.42 -1.53 -10.37
CA PRO A 835 16.39 -1.83 -8.95
C PRO A 835 15.94 -3.26 -8.66
N ASP A 836 14.89 -3.76 -9.31
CA ASP A 836 14.36 -5.10 -9.07
C ASP A 836 15.35 -6.20 -9.49
N LEU A 837 16.00 -6.02 -10.66
CA LEU A 837 17.00 -6.94 -11.18
C LEU A 837 18.25 -6.98 -10.28
N ALA A 838 18.77 -5.82 -9.91
CA ALA A 838 19.95 -5.72 -9.06
C ALA A 838 19.68 -6.32 -7.67
N MET A 839 18.53 -6.00 -7.06
CA MET A 839 18.12 -6.56 -5.78
C MET A 839 18.02 -8.08 -5.80
N LYS A 840 17.36 -8.66 -6.81
CA LYS A 840 17.25 -10.13 -6.95
C LYS A 840 18.61 -10.78 -7.16
N PHE A 841 19.51 -10.15 -7.90
CA PHE A 841 20.87 -10.66 -8.12
C PHE A 841 21.68 -10.70 -6.82
N PHE A 842 21.76 -9.58 -6.08
CA PHE A 842 22.53 -9.54 -4.84
C PHE A 842 21.93 -10.44 -3.75
N ARG A 843 20.61 -10.58 -3.67
CA ARG A 843 19.96 -11.55 -2.77
C ARG A 843 20.31 -13.00 -3.12
N LEU A 844 20.30 -13.36 -4.41
CA LEU A 844 20.74 -14.69 -4.85
C LEU A 844 22.19 -14.96 -4.45
N VAL A 845 23.08 -13.98 -4.63
CA VAL A 845 24.48 -14.09 -4.22
C VAL A 845 24.59 -14.31 -2.71
N LEU A 846 23.88 -13.53 -1.91
CA LEU A 846 23.86 -13.69 -0.45
C LEU A 846 23.39 -15.10 -0.06
N TYR A 847 22.27 -15.56 -0.62
CA TYR A 847 21.76 -16.90 -0.34
C TYR A 847 22.76 -18.00 -0.71
N LEU A 848 23.48 -17.84 -1.82
CA LEU A 848 24.48 -18.81 -2.27
C LEU A 848 25.65 -18.89 -1.27
N VAL A 849 26.18 -17.75 -0.82
CA VAL A 849 27.36 -17.72 0.05
C VAL A 849 27.04 -18.07 1.51
N GLU A 850 25.85 -17.73 1.99
CA GLU A 850 25.41 -18.00 3.36
C GLU A 850 25.06 -19.48 3.54
N PHE A 851 24.23 -20.03 2.65
CA PHE A 851 23.67 -21.36 2.83
C PHE A 851 24.39 -22.47 2.07
N SER A 852 25.24 -22.16 1.08
CA SER A 852 25.95 -23.14 0.25
C SER A 852 27.47 -22.94 0.27
N ARG A 853 28.06 -23.00 1.46
CA ARG A 853 29.53 -22.83 1.66
C ARG A 853 30.37 -23.82 0.85
N GLU A 854 29.86 -25.01 0.55
CA GLU A 854 30.50 -25.99 -0.32
C GLU A 854 30.69 -25.47 -1.75
N ALA A 855 29.78 -24.63 -2.26
CA ALA A 855 29.89 -24.03 -3.58
C ALA A 855 31.11 -23.10 -3.68
N LEU A 856 31.49 -22.44 -2.59
CA LEU A 856 32.71 -21.61 -2.53
C LEU A 856 33.98 -22.45 -2.68
N SER A 857 33.96 -23.73 -2.28
CA SER A 857 35.12 -24.63 -2.42
C SER A 857 35.38 -25.07 -3.86
N VAL A 858 34.33 -25.09 -4.69
CA VAL A 858 34.36 -25.56 -6.09
C VAL A 858 34.45 -24.38 -7.08
N MET A 859 34.19 -23.16 -6.61
CA MET A 859 34.28 -21.92 -7.41
C MET A 859 35.70 -21.66 -7.93
N SER A 860 35.82 -21.30 -9.21
CA SER A 860 37.11 -20.94 -9.81
C SER A 860 37.64 -19.60 -9.25
N GLU A 861 38.97 -19.45 -9.19
CA GLU A 861 39.60 -18.20 -8.71
C GLU A 861 39.12 -16.97 -9.51
N SER A 862 38.99 -17.10 -10.84
CA SER A 862 38.50 -16.03 -11.71
C SER A 862 37.06 -15.61 -11.39
N LEU A 863 36.18 -16.58 -11.11
CA LEU A 863 34.78 -16.31 -10.78
C LEU A 863 34.66 -15.65 -9.41
N MET A 864 35.43 -16.12 -8.43
CA MET A 864 35.44 -15.56 -7.08
C MET A 864 35.95 -14.12 -7.06
N VAL A 865 37.01 -13.83 -7.80
CA VAL A 865 37.53 -12.46 -7.96
C VAL A 865 36.51 -11.56 -8.67
N ALA A 866 35.81 -12.06 -9.70
CA ALA A 866 34.76 -11.29 -10.38
C ALA A 866 33.57 -10.98 -9.46
N LEU A 867 33.14 -11.96 -8.65
CA LEU A 867 32.08 -11.81 -7.66
C LEU A 867 32.43 -10.74 -6.61
N CYS A 868 33.61 -10.83 -6.00
CA CYS A 868 34.05 -9.86 -5.00
C CYS A 868 34.20 -8.45 -5.57
N ARG A 869 34.59 -8.30 -6.85
CA ARG A 869 34.58 -6.99 -7.52
C ARG A 869 33.16 -6.44 -7.66
N CYS A 870 32.21 -7.27 -8.08
CA CYS A 870 30.81 -6.88 -8.19
C CYS A 870 30.20 -6.49 -6.84
N LEU A 871 30.47 -7.27 -5.77
CA LEU A 871 30.07 -6.95 -4.40
C LEU A 871 30.67 -5.61 -3.94
N ARG A 872 31.95 -5.36 -4.23
CA ARG A 872 32.60 -4.08 -3.93
C ARG A 872 31.94 -2.89 -4.63
N GLU A 873 31.48 -3.04 -5.88
CA GLU A 873 30.69 -2.01 -6.56
C GLU A 873 29.29 -1.84 -5.91
N GLY A 874 28.65 -2.95 -5.51
CA GLY A 874 27.36 -2.95 -4.83
C GLY A 874 27.38 -2.29 -3.44
N MET A 875 28.52 -2.27 -2.76
CA MET A 875 28.73 -1.55 -1.49
C MET A 875 28.60 -0.03 -1.64
N THR A 876 28.69 0.51 -2.85
CA THR A 876 28.55 1.94 -3.08
C THR A 876 27.10 2.39 -2.90
N SER A 877 26.89 3.62 -2.45
CA SER A 877 25.55 4.19 -2.23
C SER A 877 24.75 4.45 -3.52
N GLN A 878 25.31 4.14 -4.70
CA GLN A 878 24.75 4.48 -6.01
C GLN A 878 23.51 3.65 -6.37
N TYR A 879 23.37 2.45 -5.82
CA TYR A 879 22.31 1.49 -6.19
C TYR A 879 21.24 1.30 -5.10
N GLY A 880 21.30 2.09 -4.03
CA GLY A 880 20.38 2.01 -2.89
C GLY A 880 20.97 1.30 -1.68
N THR A 881 20.43 1.61 -0.50
CA THR A 881 20.97 1.14 0.79
C THR A 881 20.82 -0.36 0.99
N GLU A 882 19.74 -0.96 0.49
CA GLU A 882 19.50 -2.40 0.62
C GLU A 882 20.56 -3.23 -0.13
N ILE A 883 20.93 -2.83 -1.36
CA ILE A 883 22.00 -3.46 -2.13
C ILE A 883 23.35 -3.35 -1.41
N ALA A 884 23.64 -2.18 -0.84
CA ALA A 884 24.87 -1.98 -0.09
C ALA A 884 24.94 -2.90 1.14
N CYS A 885 23.86 -3.02 1.91
CA CYS A 885 23.77 -3.96 3.04
C CYS A 885 23.99 -5.40 2.58
N THR A 886 23.19 -5.88 1.61
CA THR A 886 23.28 -7.26 1.10
C THR A 886 24.67 -7.57 0.54
N SER A 887 25.34 -6.59 -0.09
CA SER A 887 26.70 -6.76 -0.61
C SER A 887 27.75 -6.92 0.51
N MET A 888 27.62 -6.14 1.58
CA MET A 888 28.51 -6.21 2.75
C MET A 888 28.31 -7.50 3.54
N GLU A 889 27.05 -7.93 3.71
CA GLU A 889 26.68 -9.21 4.31
C GLU A 889 27.30 -10.37 3.51
N ALA A 890 27.10 -10.40 2.19
CA ALA A 890 27.65 -11.45 1.34
C ALA A 890 29.19 -11.49 1.38
N LEU A 891 29.84 -10.32 1.37
CA LEU A 891 31.30 -10.23 1.47
C LEU A 891 31.80 -10.74 2.83
N THR A 892 31.07 -10.46 3.91
CA THR A 892 31.35 -10.94 5.26
C THR A 892 31.33 -12.47 5.34
N GLU A 893 30.35 -13.11 4.71
CA GLU A 893 30.26 -14.58 4.67
C GLU A 893 31.40 -15.21 3.85
N ILE A 894 31.76 -14.63 2.70
CA ILE A 894 32.91 -15.08 1.90
C ILE A 894 34.21 -15.01 2.71
N VAL A 895 34.44 -13.89 3.40
CA VAL A 895 35.64 -13.70 4.23
C VAL A 895 35.65 -14.68 5.40
N SER A 896 34.50 -14.88 6.04
CA SER A 896 34.33 -15.81 7.16
C SER A 896 34.60 -17.25 6.74
N TYR A 897 34.21 -17.66 5.54
CA TYR A 897 34.53 -18.97 4.99
C TYR A 897 36.04 -19.25 4.96
N PHE A 898 36.85 -18.31 4.43
CA PHE A 898 38.31 -18.48 4.41
C PHE A 898 38.95 -18.47 5.79
N LEU A 899 38.46 -17.60 6.69
CA LEU A 899 38.97 -17.48 8.06
C LEU A 899 38.67 -18.72 8.91
N MET A 900 37.43 -19.23 8.85
CA MET A 900 36.99 -20.36 9.69
C MET A 900 37.53 -21.70 9.18
N MET A 901 37.64 -21.87 7.86
CA MET A 901 38.05 -23.15 7.25
C MET A 901 39.57 -23.26 6.99
N GLN A 902 40.35 -22.20 7.24
CA GLN A 902 41.80 -22.14 7.02
C GLN A 902 42.23 -22.54 5.59
N HIS A 903 41.42 -22.20 4.59
CA HIS A 903 41.72 -22.51 3.19
C HIS A 903 42.85 -21.60 2.64
N PRO A 904 43.69 -22.10 1.71
CA PRO A 904 44.69 -21.28 1.05
C PRO A 904 44.02 -20.18 0.23
N ILE A 905 44.41 -18.94 0.48
CA ILE A 905 43.82 -17.75 -0.14
C ILE A 905 44.51 -17.50 -1.50
N PRO A 906 43.75 -17.35 -2.60
CA PRO A 906 44.31 -16.92 -3.86
C PRO A 906 44.92 -15.50 -3.76
N PRO A 907 46.15 -15.25 -4.24
CA PRO A 907 46.84 -13.97 -4.03
C PRO A 907 46.07 -12.76 -4.56
N LEU A 908 45.40 -12.91 -5.71
CA LEU A 908 44.61 -11.84 -6.33
C LEU A 908 43.35 -11.52 -5.54
N LEU A 909 42.73 -12.53 -4.93
CA LEU A 909 41.58 -12.37 -4.05
C LEU A 909 41.99 -11.68 -2.74
N GLY A 910 43.12 -12.10 -2.16
CA GLY A 910 43.67 -11.47 -0.96
C GLY A 910 43.91 -9.98 -1.16
N GLN A 911 44.58 -9.60 -2.26
CA GLN A 911 44.80 -8.20 -2.61
C GLN A 911 43.48 -7.42 -2.74
N LEU A 912 42.49 -7.97 -3.44
CA LEU A 912 41.19 -7.33 -3.65
C LEU A 912 40.45 -7.07 -2.33
N LEU A 913 40.45 -8.04 -1.40
CA LEU A 913 39.79 -7.90 -0.11
C LEU A 913 40.50 -6.83 0.76
N SER A 914 41.83 -6.80 0.78
CA SER A 914 42.60 -5.74 1.45
C SER A 914 42.31 -4.36 0.85
N GLU A 915 42.20 -4.25 -0.47
CA GLU A 915 41.81 -3.02 -1.19
C GLU A 915 40.35 -2.60 -0.95
N THR A 916 39.52 -3.47 -0.35
CA THR A 916 38.12 -3.18 0.00
C THR A 916 37.97 -2.60 1.41
N ILE A 917 38.98 -2.74 2.27
CA ILE A 917 38.98 -2.19 3.64
C ILE A 917 38.69 -0.68 3.67
N PRO A 918 39.32 0.18 2.83
CA PRO A 918 39.02 1.60 2.82
C PRO A 918 37.55 1.89 2.51
N LEU A 919 36.96 1.17 1.55
CA LEU A 919 35.55 1.34 1.19
C LEU A 919 34.60 0.91 2.32
N ALA A 920 34.85 -0.22 2.97
CA ALA A 920 34.07 -0.66 4.13
C ALA A 920 34.19 0.32 5.31
N PHE A 921 35.38 0.88 5.52
CA PHE A 921 35.62 1.90 6.53
C PHE A 921 34.93 3.23 6.21
N GLU A 922 35.02 3.69 4.96
CA GLU A 922 34.29 4.84 4.46
C GLU A 922 32.78 4.64 4.61
N THR A 923 32.26 3.46 4.26
CA THR A 923 30.83 3.12 4.41
C THR A 923 30.39 3.14 5.88
N CYS A 924 31.20 2.60 6.80
CA CYS A 924 30.98 2.74 8.25
C CYS A 924 30.96 4.21 8.68
N LEU A 925 31.87 5.00 8.13
CA LEU A 925 31.98 6.44 8.37
C LEU A 925 31.00 7.26 7.54
N GLU A 926 30.19 6.72 6.65
CA GLU A 926 29.15 7.49 5.96
C GLU A 926 27.81 7.20 6.59
N ASN A 927 27.58 5.93 6.92
CA ASN A 927 26.28 5.42 7.31
C ASN A 927 26.13 5.20 8.81
N SER A 928 27.02 5.75 9.62
CA SER A 928 27.06 5.48 11.05
C SER A 928 25.75 5.81 11.81
N CYS A 929 24.87 6.65 11.22
CA CYS A 929 23.57 7.04 11.78
C CYS A 929 22.44 6.05 11.50
N GLU A 930 22.60 5.20 10.49
CA GLU A 930 21.61 4.25 10.06
C GLU A 930 21.99 2.89 10.62
N ASP A 931 21.32 2.49 11.71
CA ASP A 931 21.69 1.31 12.49
C ASP A 931 21.83 0.06 11.61
N THR A 932 20.98 -0.10 10.59
CA THR A 932 21.00 -1.25 9.69
C THR A 932 22.31 -1.32 8.89
N ILE A 933 22.58 -0.33 8.05
CA ILE A 933 23.76 -0.30 7.18
C ILE A 933 25.07 -0.11 7.96
N PHE A 934 25.06 0.60 9.10
CA PHE A 934 26.24 0.72 9.95
C PHE A 934 26.66 -0.63 10.55
N ASN A 935 25.69 -1.42 11.03
CA ASN A 935 25.99 -2.73 11.61
C ASN A 935 26.60 -3.66 10.57
N GLU A 936 26.04 -3.70 9.36
CA GLU A 936 26.58 -4.52 8.27
C GLU A 936 27.95 -4.04 7.81
N ALA A 937 28.14 -2.73 7.67
CA ALA A 937 29.45 -2.17 7.34
C ALA A 937 30.51 -2.48 8.41
N ALA A 938 30.14 -2.40 9.69
CA ALA A 938 31.05 -2.69 10.80
C ALA A 938 31.41 -4.18 10.86
N SER A 939 30.44 -5.06 10.62
CA SER A 939 30.65 -6.51 10.54
C SER A 939 31.59 -6.88 9.38
N CYS A 940 31.35 -6.29 8.21
CA CYS A 940 32.18 -6.46 7.03
C CYS A 940 33.61 -5.95 7.24
N LEU A 941 33.75 -4.72 7.76
CA LEU A 941 35.05 -4.13 8.08
C LEU A 941 35.84 -4.98 9.09
N TYR A 942 35.17 -5.45 10.15
CA TYR A 942 35.80 -6.30 11.16
C TYR A 942 36.34 -7.59 10.52
N SER A 943 35.53 -8.24 9.70
CA SER A 943 35.89 -9.47 9.00
C SER A 943 37.07 -9.27 8.05
N LEU A 944 37.05 -8.19 7.26
CA LEU A 944 38.15 -7.83 6.35
C LEU A 944 39.47 -7.54 7.10
N ILE A 945 39.42 -6.84 8.24
CA ILE A 945 40.61 -6.59 9.08
C ILE A 945 41.14 -7.90 9.68
N CYS A 946 40.24 -8.79 10.13
CA CYS A 946 40.64 -10.11 10.63
C CYS A 946 41.30 -10.93 9.53
N PHE A 947 40.79 -10.86 8.31
CA PHE A 947 41.36 -11.52 7.13
C PHE A 947 42.76 -11.01 6.79
N ASP A 948 42.94 -9.70 6.67
CA ASP A 948 44.22 -9.05 6.32
C ASP A 948 45.36 -9.34 7.32
N LYS A 949 45.01 -9.67 8.57
CA LYS A 949 45.99 -10.07 9.60
C LYS A 949 46.47 -11.52 9.48
N VAL A 950 45.71 -12.37 8.81
CA VAL A 950 45.93 -13.82 8.73
C VAL A 950 46.41 -14.25 7.34
N SER A 951 46.01 -13.52 6.29
CA SER A 951 46.54 -13.62 4.92
C SER A 951 47.96 -13.09 4.82
#